data_AF-A0A4P9WDP1-F1
#
_entry.id   AF-A0A4P9WDP1-F1
#
_cell.length_a   1.000
_cell.length_b   1.000
_cell.length_c   1.000
_cell.angle_alpha   90.00
_cell.angle_beta   90.00
_cell.angle_gamma   90.00
#
_symmetry.space_group_name_H-M   'P 1'
#
loop_
_entity.id
_entity.type
_entity.pdbx_description
1 polymer ?
#
loop_
_entity_poly.entity_id
_entity_poly.type
_entity_poly.pdbx_seq_one_letter_code
_entity_poly.pdbx_strand_id
1 'polypeptide(L)'
;GVYMLSKNVLQKWNLFSAQPEKFIFEADIEDLFWTTLSAEKLQLAFVEAVDMAVLKDDILLVLVAYRETQAYEDENGDYCSYALIYLQQTRPNVSEVTVIAKKDLGFMGPQPTRGSLHASERYSSAVFIAFPNAIVITSAVRDVKFEETIPPNSTIFGLGLDENALSSDESDSDHSRAVYVCGDGLFRIDARIVSPKKQGPPTHAIQYDEAERSTDNLIYKLEQAVFFGTDEAKPISFDLTQSVSGDLDRAFLDVSSSVLLSTSKHLQGIMETKMQLMDRKKRIGRIQQEATRVLNRLSPTTRYTLCYHAEQLQAAQSLWNHQNKILGGRGDKSRKEPHQKLLASAIDAYMRDNVPEIADDNLRAFFRSKIPHMQEVLHRIQATLQERPMMGSLDAQERFLGINEANNLLLMVYRAAIEYRQEEGVHRYHIDPRVFPVEPWTATLGMIDLFQVQFEMTERAVKHASDRVGVTLGMVGMGRSVQDADVDMVIDGDEGSAANLKRQLAELADKLLSSMSQRRAFLNWLTAMCPHQSVGGREADLSKLDRHYAEIQEKIFRPLVQYGQKDKARLLAEKFEDFSTLVSLTDNDPGQIQGYMRKFGYSFAKELYKMYLAQGNYAALMSQQEYSGYLDEFLAAAKVPWLAWLHSINMNRPKAASEQLMEAAASEPNLQKFQTTTSMAKLAFLMHASDDELESGLIAFDSSLTLCAIATRLRNTLLMALPPSAPMTLESRYDLIMHALFEKSTEDYEAVATECLGIVRRSLDGQNLSPAEMVDVFTLFDTDKQDWFSTALNVIRDSFKKEKKLLPIVRVSLKTLWRRAYTATNWREVIEARRVGSDESIAALLRGTPLYALFTIAHVAIRQPANYFQLALDFNECLYAPDEDDQCLLARPFGEVDQDLPAIRHDYRRENELLKHLQETCMLKEFVAEILRMVAEDQEVNI
;
A
#
# COMPACT_ATOMS: atom_id res chain seq x y z
N GLY A 1 -7.09 -77.62 2.05
CA GLY A 1 -8.48 -77.18 1.79
C GLY A 1 -8.40 -75.96 0.92
N VAL A 2 -9.31 -75.82 -0.04
CA VAL A 2 -9.40 -74.68 -0.96
C VAL A 2 -10.53 -73.77 -0.49
N TYR A 3 -10.27 -72.49 -0.39
CA TYR A 3 -11.31 -71.49 -0.13
C TYR A 3 -11.82 -70.94 -1.47
N MET A 4 -13.13 -70.74 -1.56
CA MET A 4 -13.79 -70.11 -2.70
C MET A 4 -14.54 -68.89 -2.19
N LEU A 5 -14.23 -67.72 -2.74
CA LEU A 5 -14.98 -66.50 -2.52
C LEU A 5 -15.96 -66.31 -3.69
N SER A 6 -17.25 -66.29 -3.38
CA SER A 6 -18.27 -65.69 -4.25
C SER A 6 -18.60 -64.27 -3.74
N LYS A 7 -19.41 -63.50 -4.46
CA LYS A 7 -19.67 -62.07 -4.16
C LYS A 7 -19.83 -61.75 -2.67
N ASN A 8 -20.69 -62.50 -1.97
CA ASN A 8 -21.03 -62.24 -0.57
C ASN A 8 -20.76 -63.46 0.35
N VAL A 9 -20.32 -64.58 -0.22
CA VAL A 9 -20.27 -65.86 0.48
C VAL A 9 -18.90 -66.50 0.34
N LEU A 10 -18.33 -66.89 1.49
CA LEU A 10 -17.08 -67.63 1.60
C LEU A 10 -17.36 -69.12 1.84
N GLN A 11 -16.80 -69.99 1.01
CA GLN A 11 -16.88 -71.44 1.14
C GLN A 11 -15.51 -72.07 1.33
N LYS A 12 -15.41 -73.13 2.14
CA LYS A 12 -14.20 -73.96 2.25
C LYS A 12 -14.49 -75.37 1.75
N TRP A 13 -13.66 -75.84 0.82
CA TRP A 13 -13.74 -77.15 0.20
C TRP A 13 -12.47 -77.95 0.52
N ASN A 14 -12.56 -79.27 0.53
CA ASN A 14 -11.41 -80.14 0.58
C ASN A 14 -11.27 -80.86 -0.75
N LEU A 15 -10.30 -80.44 -1.53
CA LEU A 15 -9.95 -81.04 -2.82
C LEU A 15 -8.74 -81.94 -2.59
N PHE A 16 -8.93 -83.26 -2.60
CA PHE A 16 -7.84 -84.24 -2.60
C PHE A 16 -7.78 -84.88 -3.98
N SER A 17 -6.57 -85.12 -4.49
CA SER A 17 -6.38 -85.76 -5.81
C SER A 17 -6.93 -87.20 -5.90
N ALA A 18 -7.28 -87.82 -4.77
CA ALA A 18 -7.72 -89.21 -4.66
C ALA A 18 -9.09 -89.41 -3.96
N GLN A 19 -9.78 -88.34 -3.54
CA GLN A 19 -11.12 -88.43 -2.90
C GLN A 19 -12.09 -87.43 -3.53
N PRO A 20 -13.42 -87.73 -3.53
CA PRO A 20 -14.41 -86.78 -3.99
C PRO A 20 -14.37 -85.48 -3.17
N GLU A 21 -14.65 -84.37 -3.84
CA GLU A 21 -14.63 -83.03 -3.27
C GLU A 21 -15.55 -82.96 -2.05
N LYS A 22 -15.00 -82.56 -0.90
CA LYS A 22 -15.77 -82.48 0.36
C LYS A 22 -15.98 -81.02 0.75
N PHE A 23 -17.22 -80.57 0.70
CA PHE A 23 -17.63 -79.29 1.27
C PHE A 23 -17.43 -79.29 2.79
N ILE A 24 -16.82 -78.22 3.34
CA ILE A 24 -16.55 -78.07 4.77
C ILE A 24 -17.53 -77.12 5.41
N PHE A 25 -17.60 -75.88 4.93
CA PHE A 25 -18.53 -74.87 5.45
C PHE A 25 -18.77 -73.74 4.43
N GLU A 26 -19.83 -72.98 4.70
CA GLU A 26 -20.22 -71.74 4.02
C GLU A 26 -20.54 -70.68 5.08
N ALA A 27 -20.09 -69.44 4.85
CA ALA A 27 -20.36 -68.28 5.70
C ALA A 27 -20.68 -67.06 4.83
N ASP A 28 -21.73 -66.31 5.20
CA ASP A 28 -22.04 -64.99 4.66
C ASP A 28 -21.11 -63.97 5.32
N ILE A 29 -20.40 -63.19 4.51
CA ILE A 29 -19.36 -62.25 4.94
C ILE A 29 -19.71 -60.80 4.59
N GLU A 30 -20.86 -60.54 3.95
CA GLU A 30 -21.27 -59.20 3.54
C GLU A 30 -21.46 -58.27 4.75
N ASP A 31 -22.23 -58.70 5.75
CA ASP A 31 -22.47 -57.94 6.98
C ASP A 31 -21.18 -57.61 7.76
N LEU A 32 -20.17 -58.49 7.69
CA LEU A 32 -18.88 -58.27 8.32
C LEU A 32 -18.14 -57.08 7.68
N PHE A 33 -18.20 -56.95 6.36
CA PHE A 33 -17.57 -55.84 5.64
C PHE A 33 -18.29 -54.53 5.89
N TRP A 34 -19.63 -54.51 5.82
CA TRP A 34 -20.44 -53.33 6.15
C TRP A 34 -20.18 -52.84 7.57
N THR A 35 -20.16 -53.74 8.55
CA THR A 35 -19.92 -53.39 9.96
C THR A 35 -18.50 -52.86 10.18
N THR A 36 -17.50 -53.50 9.57
CA THR A 36 -16.09 -53.11 9.71
C THR A 36 -15.78 -51.75 9.09
N LEU A 37 -16.37 -51.46 7.92
CA LEU A 37 -16.15 -50.20 7.22
C LEU A 37 -17.00 -49.06 7.78
N SER A 38 -18.21 -49.33 8.32
CA SER A 38 -19.10 -48.30 8.89
C SER A 38 -18.74 -47.86 10.30
N ALA A 39 -17.85 -48.59 10.99
CA ALA A 39 -17.46 -48.32 12.38
C ALA A 39 -16.85 -46.91 12.60
N GLU A 40 -16.42 -46.23 11.53
CA GLU A 40 -15.74 -44.93 11.54
C GLU A 40 -16.67 -43.73 11.28
N LYS A 41 -18.00 -43.88 11.43
CA LYS A 41 -19.04 -42.88 11.08
C LYS A 41 -19.17 -42.59 9.57
N LEU A 42 -18.62 -43.47 8.72
CA LEU A 42 -18.75 -43.38 7.27
C LEU A 42 -20.15 -43.85 6.83
N GLN A 43 -20.84 -43.06 6.00
CA GLN A 43 -22.04 -43.52 5.30
C GLN A 43 -21.61 -44.16 3.97
N LEU A 44 -21.77 -45.46 3.81
CA LEU A 44 -21.30 -46.19 2.62
C LEU A 44 -22.42 -46.33 1.58
N ALA A 45 -22.09 -46.09 0.31
CA ALA A 45 -22.97 -46.23 -0.85
C ALA A 45 -22.99 -47.66 -1.38
N PHE A 46 -21.86 -48.36 -1.38
CA PHE A 46 -21.76 -49.80 -1.66
C PHE A 46 -20.48 -50.40 -1.05
N VAL A 47 -20.49 -51.73 -0.89
CA VAL A 47 -19.35 -52.57 -0.48
C VAL A 47 -19.37 -53.85 -1.32
N GLU A 48 -18.26 -54.22 -1.97
CA GLU A 48 -18.14 -55.45 -2.77
C GLU A 48 -16.78 -56.13 -2.54
N ALA A 49 -16.79 -57.45 -2.32
CA ALA A 49 -15.56 -58.24 -2.24
C ALA A 49 -15.02 -58.49 -3.67
N VAL A 50 -13.76 -58.12 -3.90
CA VAL A 50 -13.12 -58.13 -5.22
C VAL A 50 -12.37 -59.43 -5.45
N ASP A 51 -11.47 -59.78 -4.53
CA ASP A 51 -10.62 -60.97 -4.63
C ASP A 51 -10.09 -61.39 -3.24
N MET A 52 -9.57 -62.61 -3.12
CA MET A 52 -9.09 -63.17 -1.86
C MET A 52 -7.78 -63.95 -2.04
N ALA A 53 -6.86 -63.80 -1.09
CA ALA A 53 -5.66 -64.60 -0.97
C ALA A 53 -5.57 -65.25 0.43
N VAL A 54 -4.85 -66.36 0.52
CA VAL A 54 -4.61 -67.07 1.79
C VAL A 54 -3.19 -66.78 2.26
N LEU A 55 -3.05 -66.34 3.51
CA LEU A 55 -1.77 -66.12 4.17
C LEU A 55 -1.43 -67.32 5.07
N LYS A 56 -0.23 -67.30 5.66
CA LYS A 56 0.19 -68.26 6.69
C LYS A 56 -0.82 -68.31 7.85
N ASP A 57 -0.94 -69.48 8.49
CA ASP A 57 -1.84 -69.74 9.63
C ASP A 57 -3.35 -69.68 9.31
N ASP A 58 -3.75 -70.02 8.07
CA ASP A 58 -5.16 -70.06 7.63
C ASP A 58 -5.87 -68.69 7.74
N ILE A 59 -5.10 -67.59 7.69
CA ILE A 59 -5.63 -66.22 7.66
C ILE A 59 -6.03 -65.89 6.22
N LEU A 60 -7.28 -65.46 6.03
CA LEU A 60 -7.80 -65.04 4.73
C LEU A 60 -7.65 -63.53 4.60
N LEU A 61 -7.09 -63.08 3.48
CA LEU A 61 -6.94 -61.69 3.13
C LEU A 61 -7.93 -61.38 2.00
N VAL A 62 -8.92 -60.53 2.26
CA VAL A 62 -9.94 -60.16 1.26
C VAL A 62 -9.74 -58.71 0.84
N LEU A 63 -9.64 -58.47 -0.46
CA LEU A 63 -9.69 -57.14 -1.06
C LEU A 63 -11.15 -56.71 -1.22
N VAL A 64 -11.52 -55.60 -0.61
CA VAL A 64 -12.88 -55.07 -0.62
C VAL A 64 -12.88 -53.68 -1.24
N ALA A 65 -13.76 -53.46 -2.22
CA ALA A 65 -14.03 -52.16 -2.82
C ALA A 65 -15.23 -51.52 -2.10
N TYR A 66 -15.14 -50.22 -1.81
CA TYR A 66 -16.22 -49.47 -1.19
C TYR A 66 -16.29 -48.02 -1.69
N ARG A 67 -17.44 -47.39 -1.49
CA ARG A 67 -17.65 -45.97 -1.81
C ARG A 67 -18.44 -45.29 -0.71
N GLU A 68 -18.08 -44.06 -0.39
CA GLU A 68 -18.78 -43.23 0.60
C GLU A 68 -19.88 -42.39 -0.04
N THR A 69 -20.95 -42.12 0.70
CA THR A 69 -22.15 -41.38 0.27
C THR A 69 -21.92 -39.87 0.26
N GLN A 70 -20.94 -39.37 1.00
CA GLN A 70 -20.63 -37.93 1.16
C GLN A 70 -19.28 -37.52 0.54
N ALA A 71 -18.55 -38.43 -0.11
CA ALA A 71 -17.38 -38.03 -0.88
C ALA A 71 -17.84 -37.06 -1.98
N TYR A 72 -17.18 -35.90 -2.06
CA TYR A 72 -17.48 -34.83 -3.01
C TYR A 72 -17.90 -35.43 -4.37
N GLU A 73 -19.04 -35.01 -4.89
CA GLU A 73 -19.46 -35.26 -6.26
C GLU A 73 -18.40 -34.62 -7.19
N ASP A 74 -17.27 -35.30 -7.39
CA ASP A 74 -16.51 -35.14 -8.63
C ASP A 74 -17.51 -35.45 -9.74
N GLU A 75 -17.64 -34.55 -10.71
CA GLU A 75 -18.70 -34.51 -11.73
C GLU A 75 -18.89 -35.82 -12.54
N ASN A 76 -18.06 -36.85 -12.31
CA ASN A 76 -18.13 -38.17 -12.93
C ASN A 76 -18.36 -39.38 -11.99
N GLY A 77 -18.41 -39.25 -10.65
CA GLY A 77 -18.89 -40.32 -9.75
C GLY A 77 -18.25 -41.72 -9.86
N ASP A 78 -17.07 -41.86 -10.47
CA ASP A 78 -16.57 -43.15 -10.95
C ASP A 78 -15.58 -43.85 -10.00
N TYR A 79 -14.95 -43.16 -9.04
CA TYR A 79 -13.89 -43.77 -8.22
C TYR A 79 -14.39 -44.60 -7.02
N CYS A 80 -13.61 -45.62 -6.65
CA CYS A 80 -13.82 -46.51 -5.51
C CYS A 80 -12.56 -46.59 -4.64
N SER A 81 -12.76 -46.63 -3.32
CA SER A 81 -11.73 -46.88 -2.32
C SER A 81 -11.56 -48.39 -2.12
N TYR A 82 -10.38 -48.82 -1.70
CA TYR A 82 -10.09 -50.23 -1.45
C TYR A 82 -9.54 -50.46 -0.04
N ALA A 83 -9.91 -51.58 0.57
CA ALA A 83 -9.37 -52.02 1.85
C ALA A 83 -9.04 -53.51 1.84
N LEU A 84 -8.04 -53.90 2.62
CA LEU A 84 -7.72 -55.28 2.92
C LEU A 84 -8.32 -55.66 4.28
N ILE A 85 -9.20 -56.65 4.28
CA ILE A 85 -9.85 -57.18 5.48
C ILE A 85 -9.24 -58.55 5.79
N TYR A 86 -8.67 -58.66 6.99
CA TYR A 86 -8.10 -59.91 7.48
C TYR A 86 -9.19 -60.68 8.20
N LEU A 87 -9.41 -61.91 7.77
CA LEU A 87 -10.42 -62.81 8.31
C LEU A 87 -9.73 -64.06 8.88
N GLN A 88 -10.22 -64.54 10.02
CA GLN A 88 -9.77 -65.81 10.60
C GLN A 88 -10.96 -66.67 11.00
N GLN A 89 -10.87 -67.97 10.71
CA GLN A 89 -11.84 -68.93 11.19
C GLN A 89 -11.64 -69.15 12.70
N THR A 90 -12.68 -68.92 13.50
CA THR A 90 -12.61 -69.03 14.98
C THR A 90 -12.42 -70.46 15.45
N ARG A 91 -13.00 -71.46 14.76
CA ARG A 91 -12.86 -72.89 15.05
C ARG A 91 -12.94 -73.75 13.79
N PRO A 92 -12.16 -74.84 13.67
CA PRO A 92 -12.27 -75.76 12.54
C PRO A 92 -13.66 -76.41 12.50
N ASN A 93 -14.35 -76.27 11.36
CA ASN A 93 -15.71 -76.77 11.08
C ASN A 93 -16.89 -75.94 11.63
N VAL A 94 -16.66 -74.72 12.12
CA VAL A 94 -17.74 -73.77 12.41
C VAL A 94 -17.84 -72.76 11.26
N SER A 95 -19.06 -72.51 10.77
CA SER A 95 -19.40 -71.46 9.79
C SER A 95 -19.33 -70.06 10.39
N GLU A 96 -18.28 -69.76 11.17
CA GLU A 96 -18.10 -68.45 11.79
C GLU A 96 -16.69 -67.95 11.49
N VAL A 97 -16.63 -66.76 10.92
CA VAL A 97 -15.41 -66.08 10.51
C VAL A 97 -15.42 -64.70 11.15
N THR A 98 -14.30 -64.28 11.72
CA THR A 98 -14.18 -62.98 12.39
C THR A 98 -13.15 -62.11 11.71
N VAL A 99 -13.41 -60.81 11.70
CA VAL A 99 -12.44 -59.80 11.27
C VAL A 99 -11.39 -59.62 12.35
N ILE A 100 -10.12 -59.85 12.01
CA ILE A 100 -8.99 -59.75 12.94
C ILE A 100 -8.19 -58.46 12.75
N ALA A 101 -8.28 -57.84 11.57
CA ALA A 101 -7.69 -56.55 11.26
C ALA A 101 -8.30 -55.97 9.97
N LYS A 102 -8.20 -54.66 9.82
CA LYS A 102 -8.52 -53.89 8.61
C LYS A 102 -7.29 -53.07 8.24
N LYS A 103 -7.01 -52.96 6.94
CA LYS A 103 -5.98 -52.06 6.41
C LYS A 103 -6.53 -51.32 5.19
N ASP A 104 -6.75 -50.02 5.33
CA ASP A 104 -7.14 -49.15 4.21
C ASP A 104 -5.98 -49.00 3.22
N LEU A 105 -6.31 -48.97 1.93
CA LEU A 105 -5.37 -48.65 0.86
C LEU A 105 -5.58 -47.19 0.44
N GLY A 106 -4.48 -46.48 0.18
CA GLY A 106 -4.49 -45.11 -0.34
C GLY A 106 -4.81 -45.05 -1.84
N PHE A 107 -4.79 -46.18 -2.54
CA PHE A 107 -5.16 -46.28 -3.95
C PHE A 107 -6.67 -46.12 -4.20
N MET A 108 -7.03 -45.26 -5.15
CA MET A 108 -8.39 -45.01 -5.63
C MET A 108 -8.48 -45.38 -7.12
N GLY A 109 -9.52 -46.11 -7.53
CA GLY A 109 -9.67 -46.61 -8.92
C GLY A 109 -11.02 -46.26 -9.55
N PRO A 110 -11.10 -45.98 -10.87
CA PRO A 110 -12.27 -45.36 -11.55
C PRO A 110 -13.49 -46.27 -11.76
N GLN A 111 -13.66 -47.34 -10.96
CA GLN A 111 -14.84 -48.21 -10.80
C GLN A 111 -14.44 -49.35 -9.86
N PRO A 112 -15.34 -50.28 -9.45
CA PRO A 112 -14.89 -51.57 -8.94
C PRO A 112 -14.21 -52.34 -10.09
N THR A 113 -12.97 -51.96 -10.39
CA THR A 113 -12.12 -52.69 -11.33
C THR A 113 -11.77 -54.01 -10.67
N ARG A 114 -11.84 -55.12 -11.43
CA ARG A 114 -11.42 -56.44 -10.95
C ARG A 114 -9.91 -56.41 -10.69
N GLY A 115 -9.53 -55.97 -9.50
CA GLY A 115 -8.18 -56.12 -8.98
C GLY A 115 -7.94 -57.59 -8.67
N SER A 116 -6.76 -58.10 -9.01
CA SER A 116 -6.35 -59.44 -8.58
C SER A 116 -5.39 -59.33 -7.40
N LEU A 117 -5.68 -60.04 -6.32
CA LEU A 117 -4.93 -60.05 -5.07
C LEU A 117 -3.98 -61.25 -5.02
N HIS A 118 -2.69 -60.98 -4.85
CA HIS A 118 -1.64 -62.00 -4.85
C HIS A 118 -0.82 -61.89 -3.57
N ALA A 119 -0.89 -62.93 -2.73
CA ALA A 119 -0.04 -63.09 -1.56
C ALA A 119 0.44 -64.55 -1.46
N SER A 120 1.64 -64.78 -0.94
CA SER A 120 2.16 -66.15 -0.78
C SER A 120 1.63 -66.82 0.47
N GLU A 121 1.17 -68.06 0.34
CA GLU A 121 0.73 -68.90 1.46
C GLU A 121 1.89 -69.30 2.40
N ARG A 122 3.14 -69.25 1.91
CA ARG A 122 4.33 -69.77 2.62
C ARG A 122 5.20 -68.68 3.23
N TYR A 123 5.43 -67.59 2.49
CA TYR A 123 6.37 -66.51 2.85
C TYR A 123 5.88 -65.17 2.31
N SER A 124 5.00 -64.47 3.03
CA SER A 124 4.51 -63.14 2.59
C SER A 124 4.87 -62.07 3.60
N SER A 125 5.93 -61.31 3.33
CA SER A 125 6.13 -60.00 3.94
C SER A 125 5.39 -58.93 3.13
N ALA A 126 5.23 -59.12 1.81
CA ALA A 126 4.51 -58.25 0.89
C ALA A 126 3.26 -58.90 0.25
N VAL A 127 2.29 -58.06 -0.10
CA VAL A 127 1.06 -58.36 -0.83
C VAL A 127 1.07 -57.51 -2.10
N PHE A 128 0.72 -58.12 -3.23
CA PHE A 128 0.65 -57.45 -4.54
C PHE A 128 -0.81 -57.43 -5.02
N ILE A 129 -1.30 -56.27 -5.41
CA ILE A 129 -2.64 -56.09 -5.96
C ILE A 129 -2.48 -55.51 -7.35
N ALA A 130 -2.89 -56.26 -8.38
CA ALA A 130 -2.84 -55.79 -9.76
C ALA A 130 -4.21 -55.28 -10.19
N PHE A 131 -4.28 -53.99 -10.51
CA PHE A 131 -5.36 -53.34 -11.23
C PHE A 131 -4.99 -53.22 -12.71
N PRO A 132 -5.93 -52.92 -13.62
CA PRO A 132 -5.63 -52.76 -15.05
C PRO A 132 -4.55 -51.70 -15.35
N ASN A 133 -4.45 -50.67 -14.49
CA ASN A 133 -3.61 -49.48 -14.67
C ASN A 133 -2.64 -49.22 -13.51
N ALA A 134 -2.53 -50.12 -12.53
CA ALA A 134 -1.65 -49.95 -11.38
C ALA A 134 -1.34 -51.28 -10.67
N ILE A 135 -0.15 -51.39 -10.08
CA ILE A 135 0.21 -52.45 -9.15
C ILE A 135 0.42 -51.83 -7.78
N VAL A 136 -0.40 -52.18 -6.81
CA VAL A 136 -0.27 -51.74 -5.42
C VAL A 136 0.48 -52.81 -4.63
N ILE A 137 1.58 -52.42 -3.99
CA ILE A 137 2.41 -53.27 -3.14
C ILE A 137 2.20 -52.81 -1.70
N THR A 138 1.83 -53.71 -0.80
CA THR A 138 1.60 -53.38 0.60
C THR A 138 2.14 -54.47 1.52
N SER A 139 2.43 -54.13 2.78
CA SER A 139 2.87 -55.14 3.77
C SER A 139 1.71 -56.08 4.16
N ALA A 140 2.00 -57.38 4.22
CA ALA A 140 1.09 -58.41 4.77
C ALA A 140 0.99 -58.35 6.30
N VAL A 141 1.88 -57.61 6.96
CA VAL A 141 1.90 -57.43 8.41
C VAL A 141 0.86 -56.37 8.80
N ARG A 142 -0.06 -56.74 9.69
CA ARG A 142 -1.25 -55.95 10.08
C ARG A 142 -0.92 -54.54 10.56
N ASP A 143 0.15 -54.37 11.32
CA ASP A 143 0.52 -53.09 11.95
C ASP A 143 1.48 -52.23 11.11
N VAL A 144 1.88 -52.70 9.92
CA VAL A 144 2.85 -51.99 9.08
C VAL A 144 2.13 -51.19 7.99
N LYS A 145 2.14 -49.87 8.15
CA LYS A 145 1.71 -48.89 7.14
C LYS A 145 2.80 -48.73 6.07
N PHE A 146 2.84 -49.65 5.11
CA PHE A 146 3.64 -49.53 3.89
C PHE A 146 2.72 -49.77 2.69
N GLU A 147 2.76 -48.85 1.73
CA GLU A 147 2.06 -48.94 0.47
C GLU A 147 2.90 -48.23 -0.61
N GLU A 148 3.09 -48.89 -1.75
CA GLU A 148 3.70 -48.31 -2.94
C GLU A 148 2.88 -48.67 -4.16
N THR A 149 2.60 -47.69 -5.01
CA THR A 149 1.82 -47.89 -6.24
C THR A 149 2.73 -47.71 -7.44
N ILE A 150 2.75 -48.70 -8.34
CA ILE A 150 3.48 -48.68 -9.60
C ILE A 150 2.46 -48.54 -10.73
N PRO A 151 2.36 -47.38 -11.40
CA PRO A 151 1.47 -47.20 -12.55
C PRO A 151 2.23 -47.54 -13.85
N PRO A 152 1.96 -48.67 -14.53
CA PRO A 152 2.53 -48.94 -15.84
C PRO A 152 1.91 -48.06 -16.93
N ASN A 153 2.66 -47.83 -18.01
CA ASN A 153 2.19 -47.06 -19.17
C ASN A 153 1.16 -47.83 -20.03
N SER A 154 1.16 -49.16 -19.94
CA SER A 154 0.25 -50.04 -20.66
C SER A 154 -0.58 -50.89 -19.71
N THR A 155 -1.70 -51.41 -20.21
CA THR A 155 -2.62 -52.24 -19.43
C THR A 155 -1.93 -53.52 -18.94
N ILE A 156 -2.15 -53.85 -17.67
CA ILE A 156 -1.67 -55.10 -17.05
C ILE A 156 -2.58 -56.24 -17.49
N PHE A 157 -2.00 -57.28 -18.07
CA PHE A 157 -2.72 -58.49 -18.49
C PHE A 157 -2.75 -59.57 -17.41
N GLY A 158 -1.75 -59.59 -16.53
CA GLY A 158 -1.70 -60.53 -15.42
C GLY A 158 -0.49 -60.34 -14.52
N LEU A 159 -0.62 -60.81 -13.27
CA LEU A 159 0.42 -60.87 -12.26
C LEU A 159 0.49 -62.30 -11.72
N GLY A 160 1.70 -62.78 -11.45
CA GLY A 160 1.96 -64.06 -10.80
C GLY A 160 3.10 -63.96 -9.78
N LEU A 161 3.07 -64.82 -8.77
CA LEU A 161 4.12 -64.90 -7.75
C LEU A 161 5.14 -65.97 -8.13
N ASP A 162 6.42 -65.66 -7.92
CA ASP A 162 7.50 -66.64 -8.07
C ASP A 162 7.78 -67.28 -6.72
N GLU A 163 7.05 -68.35 -6.42
CA GLU A 163 7.19 -69.10 -5.16
C GLU A 163 8.47 -69.95 -5.09
N ASN A 164 9.09 -70.26 -6.24
CA ASN A 164 10.28 -71.11 -6.32
C ASN A 164 11.58 -70.34 -6.04
N ALA A 165 11.58 -69.01 -6.16
CA ALA A 165 12.71 -68.16 -5.81
C ALA A 165 13.02 -68.08 -4.31
N LEU A 166 12.13 -68.59 -3.45
CA LEU A 166 12.22 -68.52 -1.98
C LEU A 166 12.93 -69.74 -1.36
N SER A 167 13.49 -70.63 -2.19
CA SER A 167 13.99 -71.94 -1.76
C SER A 167 15.50 -72.01 -1.49
N SER A 168 16.23 -70.89 -1.34
CA SER A 168 17.65 -70.91 -0.98
C SER A 168 17.86 -70.57 0.50
N ASP A 169 17.91 -71.62 1.34
CA ASP A 169 18.71 -71.83 2.58
C ASP A 169 19.10 -70.69 3.55
N GLU A 170 18.58 -69.47 3.47
CA GLU A 170 18.76 -68.45 4.50
C GLU A 170 17.46 -68.15 5.23
N SER A 171 17.49 -68.35 6.53
CA SER A 171 16.43 -68.16 7.51
C SER A 171 16.04 -66.68 7.75
N ASP A 172 15.92 -65.87 6.69
CA ASP A 172 15.42 -64.50 6.72
C ASP A 172 14.37 -64.29 5.62
N SER A 173 13.13 -64.64 5.95
CA SER A 173 11.94 -64.70 5.09
C SER A 173 11.33 -63.33 4.71
N ASP A 174 12.15 -62.33 4.39
CA ASP A 174 11.70 -60.94 4.17
C ASP A 174 11.54 -60.56 2.68
N HIS A 175 11.82 -61.48 1.75
CA HIS A 175 11.77 -61.25 0.30
C HIS A 175 10.48 -61.80 -0.32
N SER A 176 9.87 -61.05 -1.24
CA SER A 176 8.70 -61.47 -2.03
C SER A 176 8.89 -61.04 -3.49
N ARG A 177 8.63 -61.95 -4.43
CA ARG A 177 8.86 -61.71 -5.87
C ARG A 177 7.56 -61.89 -6.66
N ALA A 178 7.20 -60.86 -7.42
CA ALA A 178 6.09 -60.89 -8.36
C ALA A 178 6.59 -60.66 -9.79
N VAL A 179 5.91 -61.27 -10.75
CA VAL A 179 6.13 -61.08 -12.19
C VAL A 179 4.82 -60.63 -12.79
N TYR A 180 4.84 -59.54 -13.55
CA TYR A 180 3.65 -59.03 -14.25
C TYR A 180 3.90 -58.89 -15.75
N VAL A 181 2.82 -59.02 -16.52
CA VAL A 181 2.81 -58.86 -17.97
C VAL A 181 1.97 -57.64 -18.31
N CYS A 182 2.52 -56.72 -19.10
CA CYS A 182 1.78 -55.61 -19.70
C CYS A 182 2.06 -55.54 -21.21
N GLY A 183 1.44 -54.58 -21.89
CA GLY A 183 1.64 -54.36 -23.34
C GLY A 183 3.10 -54.19 -23.75
N ASP A 184 3.92 -53.68 -22.85
CA ASP A 184 5.33 -53.37 -23.11
C ASP A 184 6.29 -54.52 -22.76
N GLY A 185 5.81 -55.64 -22.21
CA GLY A 185 6.61 -56.83 -21.94
C GLY A 185 6.38 -57.50 -20.58
N LEU A 186 7.39 -58.28 -20.16
CA LEU A 186 7.42 -59.02 -18.90
C LEU A 186 8.31 -58.30 -17.88
N PHE A 187 7.76 -58.01 -16.71
CA PHE A 187 8.44 -57.26 -15.66
C PHE A 187 8.48 -58.03 -14.34
N ARG A 188 9.56 -57.86 -13.59
CA ARG A 188 9.77 -58.48 -12.28
C ARG A 188 9.83 -57.41 -11.20
N ILE A 189 9.10 -57.64 -10.11
CA ILE A 189 9.10 -56.82 -8.90
C ILE A 189 9.69 -57.66 -7.76
N ASP A 190 10.78 -57.19 -7.17
CA ASP A 190 11.38 -57.77 -5.98
C ASP A 190 11.10 -56.83 -4.79
N ALA A 191 10.22 -57.24 -3.86
CA ALA A 191 9.90 -56.51 -2.65
C ALA A 191 10.65 -57.12 -1.46
N ARG A 192 11.37 -56.30 -0.69
CA ARG A 192 11.98 -56.71 0.59
C ARG A 192 11.39 -55.87 1.70
N ILE A 193 10.44 -56.43 2.45
CA ILE A 193 9.82 -55.77 3.59
C ILE A 193 10.49 -56.32 4.85
N VAL A 194 11.48 -55.59 5.36
CA VAL A 194 12.18 -55.93 6.60
C VAL A 194 11.32 -55.46 7.77
N SER A 195 10.72 -56.39 8.50
CA SER A 195 10.13 -56.06 9.79
C SER A 195 11.27 -55.69 10.75
N PRO A 196 11.19 -54.59 11.52
CA PRO A 196 12.20 -54.32 12.54
C PRO A 196 12.17 -55.49 13.53
N LYS A 197 13.16 -56.39 13.44
CA LYS A 197 13.38 -57.43 14.46
C LYS A 197 13.36 -56.70 15.79
N LYS A 198 12.64 -57.24 16.79
CA LYS A 198 12.57 -56.73 18.17
C LYS A 198 13.98 -56.58 18.76
N GLN A 199 14.72 -55.55 18.38
CA GLN A 199 15.68 -54.93 19.26
C GLN A 199 14.85 -54.28 20.36
N GLY A 200 15.35 -54.32 21.60
CA GLY A 200 14.63 -53.85 22.78
C GLY A 200 14.06 -52.43 22.62
N PRO A 201 13.27 -51.94 23.61
CA PRO A 201 12.63 -50.63 23.50
C PRO A 201 13.68 -49.61 23.04
N PRO A 202 13.47 -48.93 21.91
CA PRO A 202 14.46 -48.00 21.41
C PRO A 202 14.69 -46.97 22.51
N THR A 203 15.94 -46.81 22.93
CA THR A 203 16.31 -45.86 23.99
C THR A 203 15.93 -44.43 23.62
N HIS A 204 15.59 -44.16 22.36
CA HIS A 204 14.72 -43.06 21.96
C HIS A 204 13.82 -43.55 20.83
N ALA A 205 12.56 -43.88 21.11
CA ALA A 205 11.54 -43.90 20.09
C ALA A 205 11.42 -42.46 19.56
N ILE A 206 12.19 -42.11 18.54
CA ILE A 206 11.95 -40.88 17.79
C ILE A 206 10.58 -41.08 17.17
N GLN A 207 9.55 -40.47 17.78
CA GLN A 207 8.25 -40.26 17.16
C GLN A 207 8.51 -39.39 15.93
N TYR A 208 8.92 -40.00 14.82
CA TYR A 208 8.86 -39.33 13.54
C TYR A 208 7.39 -39.12 13.21
N ASP A 209 7.04 -37.85 13.01
CA ASP A 209 5.70 -37.43 12.66
C ASP A 209 5.27 -38.13 11.37
N GLU A 210 4.08 -38.73 11.35
CA GLU A 210 3.52 -39.41 10.18
C GLU A 210 3.41 -38.42 9.00
N ALA A 211 3.17 -37.14 9.29
CA ALA A 211 3.15 -36.06 8.32
C ALA A 211 4.52 -35.83 7.65
N GLU A 212 5.62 -35.88 8.41
CA GLU A 212 6.97 -35.67 7.87
C GLU A 212 7.36 -36.80 6.92
N ARG A 213 7.09 -38.06 7.30
CA ARG A 213 7.33 -39.23 6.44
C ARG A 213 6.53 -39.19 5.14
N SER A 214 5.27 -38.74 5.20
CA SER A 214 4.45 -38.58 4.00
C SER A 214 5.03 -37.53 3.05
N THR A 215 5.59 -36.45 3.61
CA THR A 215 6.25 -35.38 2.85
C THR A 215 7.57 -35.87 2.22
N ASP A 216 8.38 -36.64 2.93
CA ASP A 216 9.61 -37.23 2.39
C ASP A 216 9.32 -38.22 1.24
N ASN A 217 8.26 -39.02 1.36
CA ASN A 217 7.83 -39.92 0.28
C ASN A 217 7.36 -39.11 -0.95
N LEU A 218 6.61 -38.04 -0.72
CA LEU A 218 6.19 -37.14 -1.78
C LEU A 218 7.39 -36.47 -2.48
N ILE A 219 8.41 -36.02 -1.74
CA ILE A 219 9.67 -35.52 -2.31
C ILE A 219 10.30 -36.58 -3.22
N TYR A 220 10.41 -37.83 -2.74
CA TYR A 220 10.97 -38.93 -3.52
C TYR A 220 10.19 -39.20 -4.81
N LYS A 221 8.85 -39.23 -4.75
CA LYS A 221 7.99 -39.42 -5.93
C LYS A 221 8.13 -38.26 -6.92
N LEU A 222 8.19 -37.02 -6.43
CA LEU A 222 8.41 -35.85 -7.27
C LEU A 222 9.80 -35.87 -7.92
N GLU A 223 10.86 -36.27 -7.20
CA GLU A 223 12.19 -36.48 -7.80
C GLU A 223 12.11 -37.50 -8.92
N GLN A 224 11.45 -38.64 -8.69
CA GLN A 224 11.29 -39.66 -9.73
C GLN A 224 10.56 -39.12 -10.98
N ALA A 225 9.47 -38.38 -10.78
CA ALA A 225 8.71 -37.73 -11.87
C ALA A 225 9.61 -36.84 -12.73
N VAL A 226 10.40 -35.99 -12.07
CA VAL A 226 11.22 -34.95 -12.69
C VAL A 226 12.43 -35.54 -13.44
N PHE A 227 13.09 -36.53 -12.84
CA PHE A 227 14.31 -37.11 -13.40
C PHE A 227 14.04 -38.27 -14.35
N PHE A 228 13.02 -39.09 -14.08
CA PHE A 228 12.79 -40.34 -14.80
C PHE A 228 11.54 -40.34 -15.68
N GLY A 229 10.57 -39.45 -15.47
CA GLY A 229 9.32 -39.41 -16.25
C GLY A 229 9.46 -38.89 -17.69
N THR A 230 10.63 -38.41 -18.12
CA THR A 230 10.82 -37.79 -19.44
C THR A 230 10.93 -38.77 -20.62
N ASP A 231 10.89 -40.08 -20.36
CA ASP A 231 11.20 -41.11 -21.35
C ASP A 231 9.98 -42.01 -21.53
N GLU A 232 9.20 -41.75 -22.59
CA GLU A 232 8.00 -42.54 -22.94
C GLU A 232 8.34 -44.00 -23.24
N ALA A 233 9.60 -44.32 -23.53
CA ALA A 233 10.07 -45.70 -23.69
C ALA A 233 10.14 -46.48 -22.37
N LYS A 234 10.01 -45.80 -21.22
CA LYS A 234 9.97 -46.48 -19.92
C LYS A 234 8.60 -47.11 -19.69
N PRO A 235 8.55 -48.31 -19.10
CA PRO A 235 7.30 -49.04 -18.88
C PRO A 235 6.46 -48.52 -17.71
N ILE A 236 7.02 -47.63 -16.88
CA ILE A 236 6.39 -47.10 -15.65
C ILE A 236 6.25 -45.59 -15.78
N SER A 237 5.05 -45.08 -15.51
CA SER A 237 4.82 -43.66 -15.32
C SER A 237 5.28 -43.22 -13.95
N PHE A 238 5.96 -42.07 -13.89
CA PHE A 238 6.35 -41.44 -12.63
C PHE A 238 5.53 -40.16 -12.38
N ASP A 239 4.47 -39.94 -13.15
CA ASP A 239 3.64 -38.75 -13.04
C ASP A 239 2.95 -38.69 -11.66
N LEU A 240 2.92 -37.50 -11.07
CA LEU A 240 2.20 -37.30 -9.80
C LEU A 240 0.70 -37.43 -10.01
N THR A 241 0.10 -38.36 -9.27
CA THR A 241 -1.36 -38.54 -9.19
C THR A 241 -2.00 -37.44 -8.32
N GLN A 242 -3.30 -37.21 -8.44
CA GLN A 242 -3.98 -36.14 -7.69
C GLN A 242 -4.14 -36.46 -6.18
N SER A 243 -4.18 -37.74 -5.81
CA SER A 243 -4.42 -38.25 -4.45
C SER A 243 -3.14 -38.47 -3.63
N VAL A 244 -2.28 -37.47 -3.53
CA VAL A 244 -1.02 -37.58 -2.74
C VAL A 244 -1.16 -36.90 -1.37
N SER A 245 -0.67 -37.60 -0.33
CA SER A 245 -0.56 -37.16 1.05
C SER A 245 0.81 -36.52 1.34
N GLY A 246 0.84 -35.59 2.29
CA GLY A 246 2.04 -34.82 2.65
C GLY A 246 1.96 -33.36 2.23
N ASP A 247 2.99 -32.58 2.60
CA ASP A 247 3.08 -31.16 2.28
C ASP A 247 3.60 -30.96 0.85
N LEU A 248 2.68 -30.62 -0.07
CA LEU A 248 2.98 -30.31 -1.46
C LEU A 248 3.90 -29.10 -1.59
N ASP A 249 3.69 -28.06 -0.80
CA ASP A 249 4.47 -26.83 -0.92
C ASP A 249 5.94 -27.11 -0.60
N ARG A 250 6.22 -27.77 0.53
CA ARG A 250 7.58 -28.17 0.90
C ARG A 250 8.21 -29.07 -0.16
N ALA A 251 7.49 -30.09 -0.64
CA ALA A 251 8.06 -31.04 -1.59
C ALA A 251 8.47 -30.39 -2.92
N PHE A 252 7.62 -29.55 -3.49
CA PHE A 252 7.92 -28.84 -4.74
C PHE A 252 9.09 -27.86 -4.58
N LEU A 253 9.15 -27.14 -3.45
CA LEU A 253 10.24 -26.21 -3.17
C LEU A 253 11.58 -26.91 -2.96
N ASP A 254 11.61 -28.02 -2.23
CA ASP A 254 12.83 -28.79 -1.96
C ASP A 254 13.41 -29.37 -3.25
N VAL A 255 12.58 -30.02 -4.07
CA VAL A 255 13.03 -30.58 -5.36
C VAL A 255 13.48 -29.46 -6.30
N SER A 256 12.72 -28.37 -6.41
CA SER A 256 13.12 -27.22 -7.25
C SER A 256 14.42 -26.58 -6.79
N SER A 257 14.63 -26.44 -5.48
CA SER A 257 15.86 -25.89 -4.91
C SER A 257 17.04 -26.82 -5.16
N SER A 258 16.83 -28.14 -5.06
CA SER A 258 17.88 -29.13 -5.33
C SER A 258 18.38 -29.09 -6.79
N VAL A 259 17.47 -28.84 -7.73
CA VAL A 259 17.78 -28.64 -9.15
C VAL A 259 18.48 -27.28 -9.36
N LEU A 260 18.07 -26.23 -8.65
CA LEU A 260 18.69 -24.89 -8.73
C LEU A 260 20.08 -24.80 -8.07
N LEU A 261 20.38 -25.67 -7.10
CA LEU A 261 21.69 -25.72 -6.44
C LEU A 261 22.61 -26.82 -7.00
N SER A 262 22.08 -27.66 -7.90
CA SER A 262 22.73 -28.88 -8.39
C SER A 262 23.13 -29.87 -7.29
N THR A 263 22.30 -29.98 -6.25
CA THR A 263 22.54 -30.89 -5.10
C THR A 263 21.87 -32.25 -5.26
N SER A 264 20.94 -32.41 -6.21
CA SER A 264 20.28 -33.69 -6.44
C SER A 264 21.25 -34.74 -6.97
N LYS A 265 21.24 -35.92 -6.34
CA LYS A 265 22.00 -37.12 -6.72
C LYS A 265 21.65 -37.65 -8.13
N HIS A 266 20.50 -37.26 -8.66
CA HIS A 266 19.98 -37.73 -9.95
C HIS A 266 20.42 -36.87 -11.14
N LEU A 267 21.06 -35.73 -10.89
CA LEU A 267 21.62 -34.89 -11.96
C LEU A 267 22.84 -35.56 -12.59
N GLN A 268 22.89 -35.55 -13.92
CA GLN A 268 24.02 -36.10 -14.66
C GLN A 268 25.26 -35.21 -14.48
N GLY A 269 26.43 -35.82 -14.35
CA GLY A 269 27.74 -35.15 -14.29
C GLY A 269 28.17 -34.54 -15.64
N ILE A 270 27.40 -33.58 -16.15
CA ILE A 270 27.67 -32.92 -17.43
C ILE A 270 28.83 -31.92 -17.26
N MET A 271 29.93 -32.15 -17.97
CA MET A 271 31.11 -31.27 -17.90
C MET A 271 30.85 -29.90 -18.55
N GLU A 272 30.12 -29.86 -19.67
CA GLU A 272 29.80 -28.62 -20.36
C GLU A 272 28.71 -27.82 -19.64
N THR A 273 29.06 -26.66 -19.10
CA THR A 273 28.14 -25.79 -18.35
C THR A 273 26.89 -25.40 -19.14
N LYS A 274 26.99 -25.22 -20.47
CA LYS A 274 25.83 -24.88 -21.31
C LYS A 274 24.80 -26.02 -21.32
N MET A 275 25.27 -27.25 -21.54
CA MET A 275 24.43 -28.45 -21.52
C MET A 275 23.87 -28.72 -20.11
N GLN A 276 24.66 -28.45 -19.06
CA GLN A 276 24.23 -28.59 -17.66
C GLN A 276 23.09 -27.62 -17.31
N LEU A 277 23.19 -26.34 -17.71
CA LEU A 277 22.12 -25.36 -17.52
C LEU A 277 20.85 -25.75 -18.32
N MET A 278 21.02 -26.28 -19.53
CA MET A 278 19.88 -26.75 -20.35
C MET A 278 19.19 -27.97 -19.74
N ASP A 279 19.93 -28.94 -19.20
CA ASP A 279 19.34 -30.08 -18.49
C ASP A 279 18.55 -29.60 -17.28
N ARG A 280 19.12 -28.72 -16.45
CA ARG A 280 18.43 -28.18 -15.26
C ARG A 280 17.19 -27.36 -15.61
N LYS A 281 17.25 -26.56 -16.67
CA LYS A 281 16.06 -25.87 -17.19
C LYS A 281 14.98 -26.86 -17.63
N LYS A 282 15.38 -27.96 -18.29
CA LYS A 282 14.45 -29.06 -18.64
C LYS A 282 13.84 -29.70 -17.38
N ARG A 283 14.62 -29.91 -16.32
CA ARG A 283 14.12 -30.43 -15.03
C ARG A 283 13.13 -29.48 -14.35
N ILE A 284 13.43 -28.18 -14.28
CA ILE A 284 12.46 -27.18 -13.78
C ILE A 284 11.19 -27.16 -14.63
N GLY A 285 11.32 -27.28 -15.97
CA GLY A 285 10.17 -27.42 -16.85
C GLY A 285 9.29 -28.65 -16.54
N ARG A 286 9.89 -29.77 -16.06
CA ARG A 286 9.14 -30.95 -15.59
C ARG A 286 8.48 -30.69 -14.24
N ILE A 287 9.19 -30.09 -13.28
CA ILE A 287 8.59 -29.67 -11.99
C ILE A 287 7.35 -28.81 -12.25
N GLN A 288 7.44 -27.91 -13.22
CA GLN A 288 6.37 -27.03 -13.62
C GLN A 288 5.19 -27.78 -14.26
N GLN A 289 5.42 -28.84 -15.04
CA GLN A 289 4.35 -29.72 -15.54
C GLN A 289 3.65 -30.49 -14.42
N GLU A 290 4.41 -31.04 -13.47
CA GLU A 290 3.85 -31.72 -12.29
C GLU A 290 3.05 -30.73 -11.42
N ALA A 291 3.56 -29.51 -11.24
CA ALA A 291 2.88 -28.47 -10.47
C ALA A 291 1.53 -28.08 -11.08
N THR A 292 1.41 -28.04 -12.41
CA THR A 292 0.14 -27.75 -13.10
C THR A 292 -0.94 -28.79 -12.77
N ARG A 293 -0.57 -30.07 -12.54
CA ARG A 293 -1.52 -31.14 -12.20
C ARG A 293 -2.15 -31.00 -10.82
N VAL A 294 -1.44 -30.36 -9.89
CA VAL A 294 -1.88 -30.15 -8.49
C VAL A 294 -2.01 -28.67 -8.13
N LEU A 295 -2.13 -27.79 -9.15
CA LEU A 295 -1.98 -26.35 -8.98
C LEU A 295 -2.97 -25.77 -7.97
N ASN A 296 -4.21 -26.27 -7.93
CA ASN A 296 -5.25 -25.83 -6.99
C ASN A 296 -4.90 -26.09 -5.52
N ARG A 297 -3.99 -27.02 -5.25
CA ARG A 297 -3.52 -27.37 -3.89
C ARG A 297 -2.22 -26.67 -3.50
N LEU A 298 -1.51 -26.05 -4.45
CA LEU A 298 -0.28 -25.29 -4.19
C LEU A 298 -0.60 -23.86 -3.74
N SER A 299 0.07 -23.39 -2.71
CA SER A 299 -0.07 -22.01 -2.25
C SER A 299 0.43 -21.01 -3.29
N PRO A 300 -0.11 -19.78 -3.32
CA PRO A 300 0.42 -18.72 -4.18
C PRO A 300 1.91 -18.48 -3.95
N THR A 301 2.38 -18.56 -2.70
CA THR A 301 3.79 -18.38 -2.36
C THR A 301 4.69 -19.41 -3.06
N THR A 302 4.31 -20.69 -3.08
CA THR A 302 5.06 -21.74 -3.76
C THR A 302 5.11 -21.50 -5.26
N ARG A 303 3.97 -21.14 -5.89
CA ARG A 303 3.90 -20.90 -7.33
C ARG A 303 4.86 -19.79 -7.78
N TYR A 304 4.94 -18.68 -7.04
CA TYR A 304 5.87 -17.60 -7.35
C TYR A 304 7.32 -18.01 -7.13
N THR A 305 7.65 -18.72 -6.04
CA THR A 305 9.02 -19.18 -5.79
C THR A 305 9.50 -20.17 -6.86
N LEU A 306 8.65 -21.09 -7.30
CA LEU A 306 8.97 -21.99 -8.42
C LEU A 306 9.24 -21.21 -9.72
N CYS A 307 8.44 -20.17 -10.00
CA CYS A 307 8.69 -19.28 -11.13
C CYS A 307 10.02 -18.54 -10.98
N TYR A 308 10.36 -18.04 -9.79
CA TYR A 308 11.63 -17.34 -9.54
C TYR A 308 12.85 -18.25 -9.74
N HIS A 309 12.79 -19.53 -9.33
CA HIS A 309 13.85 -20.49 -9.61
C HIS A 309 14.06 -20.68 -11.13
N ALA A 310 12.97 -20.71 -11.89
CA ALA A 310 13.02 -20.81 -13.34
C ALA A 310 13.58 -19.53 -14.00
N GLU A 311 13.16 -18.35 -13.52
CA GLU A 311 13.70 -17.03 -13.93
C GLU A 311 15.21 -16.96 -13.72
N GLN A 312 15.70 -17.43 -12.58
CA GLN A 312 17.13 -17.44 -12.25
C GLN A 312 17.94 -18.36 -13.18
N LEU A 313 17.42 -19.54 -13.54
CA LEU A 313 18.07 -20.40 -14.53
C LEU A 313 18.05 -19.76 -15.93
N GLN A 314 16.97 -19.10 -16.31
CA GLN A 314 16.85 -18.40 -17.59
C GLN A 314 17.84 -17.23 -17.69
N ALA A 315 17.97 -16.45 -16.62
CA ALA A 315 18.96 -15.39 -16.50
C ALA A 315 20.40 -15.95 -16.55
N ALA A 316 20.66 -17.05 -15.83
CA ALA A 316 21.97 -17.71 -15.83
C ALA A 316 22.36 -18.22 -17.22
N GLN A 317 21.40 -18.81 -17.95
CA GLN A 317 21.62 -19.26 -19.33
C GLN A 317 21.96 -18.09 -20.26
N SER A 318 21.26 -16.96 -20.11
CA SER A 318 21.51 -15.75 -20.90
C SER A 318 22.90 -15.17 -20.63
N LEU A 319 23.28 -15.04 -19.35
CA LEU A 319 24.62 -14.60 -18.93
C LEU A 319 25.73 -15.54 -19.44
N TRP A 320 25.55 -16.85 -19.31
CA TRP A 320 26.53 -17.83 -19.78
C TRP A 320 26.68 -17.80 -21.30
N ASN A 321 25.57 -17.63 -22.04
CA ASN A 321 25.62 -17.49 -23.50
C ASN A 321 26.38 -16.23 -23.92
N HIS A 322 26.19 -15.11 -23.22
CA HIS A 322 26.95 -13.88 -23.44
C HIS A 322 28.44 -14.09 -23.15
N GLN A 323 28.77 -14.66 -22.00
CA GLN A 323 30.15 -14.96 -21.62
C GLN A 323 30.82 -15.93 -22.61
N ASN A 324 30.10 -16.95 -23.10
CA ASN A 324 30.63 -17.86 -24.10
C ASN A 324 30.96 -17.19 -25.43
N LYS A 325 30.17 -16.19 -25.86
CA LYS A 325 30.49 -15.39 -27.06
C LYS A 325 31.83 -14.66 -26.88
N ILE A 326 32.05 -14.08 -25.70
CA ILE A 326 33.31 -13.44 -25.32
C ILE A 326 34.45 -14.47 -25.23
N LEU A 327 34.18 -15.70 -24.79
CA LEU A 327 35.15 -16.80 -24.73
C LEU A 327 35.51 -17.38 -26.11
N GLY A 328 34.57 -17.40 -27.05
CA GLY A 328 34.70 -18.01 -28.38
C GLY A 328 35.20 -17.09 -29.51
N GLY A 329 35.35 -15.78 -29.26
CA GLY A 329 35.93 -14.84 -30.24
C GLY A 329 37.37 -15.22 -30.62
N ARG A 330 37.73 -15.12 -31.90
CA ARG A 330 39.06 -15.46 -32.49
C ARG A 330 40.18 -14.48 -32.10
N GLY A 331 40.30 -14.11 -30.83
CA GLY A 331 41.40 -13.32 -30.27
C GLY A 331 42.29 -14.16 -29.36
N ASP A 332 43.57 -13.79 -29.25
CA ASP A 332 44.50 -14.41 -28.31
C ASP A 332 43.92 -14.34 -26.88
N LYS A 333 43.80 -15.49 -26.18
CA LYS A 333 43.16 -15.60 -24.85
C LYS A 333 43.84 -14.68 -23.80
N SER A 334 45.08 -14.29 -24.05
CA SER A 334 45.87 -13.37 -23.22
C SER A 334 45.45 -11.90 -23.35
N ARG A 335 44.85 -11.49 -24.48
CA ARG A 335 44.67 -10.08 -24.88
C ARG A 335 43.20 -9.63 -24.92
N LYS A 336 42.38 -10.14 -24.00
CA LYS A 336 41.00 -9.64 -23.83
C LYS A 336 40.99 -8.33 -23.05
N GLU A 337 40.22 -7.38 -23.55
CA GLU A 337 40.05 -6.07 -22.94
C GLU A 337 39.38 -6.18 -21.56
N PRO A 338 39.72 -5.28 -20.62
CA PRO A 338 39.35 -5.42 -19.23
C PRO A 338 37.85 -5.24 -18.98
N HIS A 339 37.10 -4.61 -19.88
CA HIS A 339 35.62 -4.57 -19.84
C HIS A 339 35.01 -5.95 -20.18
N GLN A 340 35.60 -6.74 -21.08
CA GLN A 340 35.12 -8.08 -21.45
C GLN A 340 35.30 -9.12 -20.34
N LYS A 341 36.21 -8.85 -19.39
CA LYS A 341 36.46 -9.69 -18.21
C LYS A 341 35.59 -9.31 -17.02
N LEU A 342 34.73 -8.30 -17.14
CA LEU A 342 34.00 -7.71 -16.01
C LEU A 342 33.16 -8.73 -15.25
N LEU A 343 32.34 -9.52 -15.96
CA LEU A 343 31.52 -10.59 -15.35
C LEU A 343 32.38 -11.65 -14.66
N ALA A 344 33.44 -12.11 -15.33
CA ALA A 344 34.34 -13.12 -14.78
C ALA A 344 35.05 -12.62 -13.51
N SER A 345 35.55 -11.39 -13.52
CA SER A 345 36.19 -10.75 -12.37
C SER A 345 35.24 -10.58 -11.19
N ALA A 346 33.98 -10.21 -11.44
CA ALA A 346 32.98 -10.06 -10.39
C ALA A 346 32.61 -11.42 -9.76
N ILE A 347 32.50 -12.47 -10.58
CA ILE A 347 32.28 -13.84 -10.09
C ILE A 347 33.50 -14.33 -9.30
N ASP A 348 34.72 -14.10 -9.77
CA ASP A 348 35.94 -14.46 -9.05
C ASP A 348 36.06 -13.74 -7.71
N ALA A 349 35.67 -12.46 -7.63
CA ALA A 349 35.61 -11.73 -6.37
C ALA A 349 34.54 -12.32 -5.43
N TYR A 350 33.35 -12.63 -5.94
CA TYR A 350 32.30 -13.28 -5.16
C TYR A 350 32.74 -14.63 -4.60
N MET A 351 33.33 -15.48 -5.45
CA MET A 351 33.74 -16.84 -5.08
C MET A 351 34.86 -16.82 -4.04
N ARG A 352 35.84 -15.90 -4.16
CA ARG A 352 36.92 -15.75 -3.16
C ARG A 352 36.42 -15.32 -1.79
N ASP A 353 35.41 -14.46 -1.74
CA ASP A 353 34.91 -13.93 -0.46
C ASP A 353 33.94 -14.88 0.25
N ASN A 354 33.21 -15.71 -0.51
CA ASN A 354 32.06 -16.47 0.02
C ASN A 354 32.22 -18.00 -0.05
N VAL A 355 33.24 -18.51 -0.76
CA VAL A 355 33.47 -19.95 -0.92
C VAL A 355 34.85 -20.32 -0.37
N PRO A 356 34.92 -21.17 0.68
CA PRO A 356 36.19 -21.53 1.33
C PRO A 356 37.10 -22.41 0.45
N GLU A 357 36.53 -23.17 -0.48
CA GLU A 357 37.27 -23.96 -1.47
C GLU A 357 37.24 -23.26 -2.84
N ILE A 358 38.40 -22.75 -3.27
CA ILE A 358 38.56 -22.14 -4.59
C ILE A 358 38.59 -23.25 -5.63
N ALA A 359 37.66 -23.22 -6.58
CA ALA A 359 37.66 -24.15 -7.70
C ALA A 359 38.69 -23.70 -8.75
N ASP A 360 39.25 -24.66 -9.52
CA ASP A 360 40.14 -24.36 -10.67
C ASP A 360 39.49 -23.40 -11.68
N ASP A 361 38.16 -23.43 -11.77
CA ASP A 361 37.35 -22.53 -12.60
C ASP A 361 36.12 -22.05 -11.82
N ASN A 362 36.32 -20.95 -11.08
CA ASN A 362 35.28 -20.26 -10.33
C ASN A 362 34.10 -19.81 -11.20
N LEU A 363 34.36 -19.42 -12.45
CA LEU A 363 33.34 -18.99 -13.39
C LEU A 363 32.37 -20.14 -13.67
N ARG A 364 32.88 -21.33 -14.02
CA ARG A 364 32.04 -22.52 -14.24
C ARG A 364 31.42 -23.03 -12.95
N ALA A 365 32.13 -22.96 -11.82
CA ALA A 365 31.61 -23.38 -10.52
C ALA A 365 30.40 -22.56 -10.09
N PHE A 366 30.41 -21.23 -10.32
CA PHE A 366 29.29 -20.34 -10.01
C PHE A 366 28.01 -20.75 -10.75
N PHE A 367 28.07 -20.91 -12.08
CA PHE A 367 26.90 -21.32 -12.88
C PHE A 367 26.42 -22.74 -12.55
N ARG A 368 27.26 -23.59 -11.95
CA ARG A 368 26.86 -24.92 -11.52
C ARG A 368 26.04 -24.91 -10.24
N SER A 369 26.44 -24.18 -9.20
CA SER A 369 25.81 -24.32 -7.86
C SER A 369 25.44 -23.03 -7.13
N LYS A 370 25.82 -21.85 -7.64
CA LYS A 370 25.66 -20.56 -6.92
C LYS A 370 24.77 -19.55 -7.64
N ILE A 371 23.93 -20.01 -8.56
CA ILE A 371 22.95 -19.19 -9.31
C ILE A 371 22.05 -18.33 -8.40
N PRO A 372 21.56 -18.80 -7.23
CA PRO A 372 20.72 -17.95 -6.37
C PRO A 372 21.39 -16.64 -5.93
N HIS A 373 22.73 -16.60 -5.90
CA HIS A 373 23.52 -15.44 -5.50
C HIS A 373 23.87 -14.50 -6.67
N MET A 374 23.04 -14.50 -7.72
CA MET A 374 23.25 -13.67 -8.90
C MET A 374 23.20 -12.18 -8.57
N GLN A 375 22.35 -11.79 -7.62
CA GLN A 375 22.22 -10.40 -7.20
C GLN A 375 23.55 -9.88 -6.63
N GLU A 376 24.23 -10.63 -5.77
CA GLU A 376 25.50 -10.27 -5.15
C GLU A 376 26.61 -10.12 -6.19
N VAL A 377 26.62 -10.97 -7.22
CA VAL A 377 27.54 -10.83 -8.36
C VAL A 377 27.28 -9.54 -9.13
N LEU A 378 26.01 -9.20 -9.38
CA LEU A 378 25.67 -7.94 -10.06
C LEU A 378 26.11 -6.71 -9.27
N HIS A 379 26.03 -6.73 -7.94
CA HIS A 379 26.58 -5.65 -7.08
C HIS A 379 28.10 -5.55 -7.20
N ARG A 380 28.80 -6.69 -7.27
CA ARG A 380 30.26 -6.73 -7.42
C ARG A 380 30.75 -6.24 -8.78
N ILE A 381 29.93 -6.35 -9.83
CA ILE A 381 30.22 -5.72 -11.13
C ILE A 381 30.44 -4.22 -10.96
N GLN A 382 29.58 -3.55 -10.17
CA GLN A 382 29.71 -2.11 -9.93
C GLN A 382 30.94 -1.78 -9.09
N ALA A 383 31.20 -2.53 -8.01
CA ALA A 383 32.40 -2.34 -7.20
C ALA A 383 33.68 -2.46 -8.04
N THR A 384 33.74 -3.47 -8.91
CA THR A 384 34.88 -3.70 -9.82
C THR A 384 35.09 -2.54 -10.80
N LEU A 385 34.02 -1.84 -11.20
CA LEU A 385 34.12 -0.64 -12.04
C LEU A 385 34.58 0.61 -11.28
N GLN A 386 34.28 0.71 -9.98
CA GLN A 386 34.64 1.86 -9.14
C GLN A 386 36.07 1.79 -8.60
N GLU A 387 36.57 0.59 -8.31
CA GLU A 387 37.91 0.35 -7.75
C GLU A 387 39.06 0.65 -8.73
N ARG A 388 38.79 0.86 -10.02
CA ARG A 388 39.82 1.17 -11.02
C ARG A 388 40.13 2.68 -11.05
N PRO A 389 41.33 3.11 -10.62
CA PRO A 389 41.73 4.52 -10.69
C PRO A 389 41.90 4.96 -12.16
N MET A 390 41.53 6.20 -12.47
CA MET A 390 41.66 6.75 -13.83
C MET A 390 43.04 7.38 -14.02
N MET A 391 43.88 6.83 -14.90
CA MET A 391 45.16 7.42 -15.29
C MET A 391 45.26 7.54 -16.82
N GLY A 392 44.66 8.61 -17.37
CA GLY A 392 44.81 8.99 -18.79
C GLY A 392 43.56 8.78 -19.65
N SER A 393 43.66 9.09 -20.95
CA SER A 393 42.51 9.05 -21.89
C SER A 393 42.10 7.64 -22.30
N LEU A 394 43.03 6.68 -22.35
CA LEU A 394 42.74 5.28 -22.68
C LEU A 394 41.93 4.61 -21.55
N ASP A 395 42.22 4.93 -20.29
CA ASP A 395 41.46 4.46 -19.12
C ASP A 395 40.02 5.02 -19.09
N ALA A 396 39.79 6.20 -19.67
CA ALA A 396 38.45 6.79 -19.79
C ALA A 396 37.56 6.07 -20.80
N GLN A 397 38.14 5.64 -21.92
CA GLN A 397 37.43 4.85 -22.93
C GLN A 397 37.11 3.43 -22.40
N GLU A 398 38.05 2.78 -21.72
CA GLU A 398 37.80 1.49 -21.07
C GLU A 398 36.73 1.56 -19.98
N ARG A 399 36.69 2.66 -19.22
CA ARG A 399 35.62 2.89 -18.24
C ARG A 399 34.26 3.06 -18.92
N PHE A 400 34.20 3.79 -20.04
CA PHE A 400 32.99 3.94 -20.83
C PHE A 400 32.47 2.59 -21.35
N LEU A 401 33.35 1.78 -21.94
CA LEU A 401 33.03 0.43 -22.41
C LEU A 401 32.65 -0.51 -21.25
N GLY A 402 33.29 -0.37 -20.09
CA GLY A 402 32.93 -1.08 -18.86
C GLY A 402 31.53 -0.74 -18.35
N ILE A 403 31.13 0.54 -18.40
CA ILE A 403 29.77 0.98 -18.04
C ILE A 403 28.74 0.40 -19.01
N ASN A 404 29.02 0.45 -20.31
CA ASN A 404 28.16 -0.16 -21.34
C ASN A 404 27.99 -1.67 -21.09
N GLU A 405 29.08 -2.38 -20.78
CA GLU A 405 29.02 -3.81 -20.49
C GLU A 405 28.23 -4.12 -19.21
N ALA A 406 28.43 -3.34 -18.13
CA ALA A 406 27.63 -3.49 -16.92
C ALA A 406 26.13 -3.25 -17.17
N ASN A 407 25.78 -2.24 -17.98
CA ASN A 407 24.40 -1.99 -18.41
C ASN A 407 23.83 -3.21 -19.15
N ASN A 408 24.58 -3.78 -20.09
CA ASN A 408 24.15 -4.95 -20.85
C ASN A 408 23.91 -6.16 -19.94
N LEU A 409 24.82 -6.45 -19.01
CA LEU A 409 24.70 -7.57 -18.08
C LEU A 409 23.47 -7.42 -17.17
N LEU A 410 23.27 -6.24 -16.60
CA LEU A 410 22.14 -5.95 -15.72
C LEU A 410 20.79 -6.02 -16.45
N LEU A 411 20.70 -5.36 -17.61
CA LEU A 411 19.50 -5.37 -18.45
C LEU A 411 19.19 -6.78 -18.97
N MET A 412 20.20 -7.57 -19.30
CA MET A 412 20.03 -8.96 -19.76
C MET A 412 19.45 -9.86 -18.69
N VAL A 413 19.97 -9.80 -17.46
CA VAL A 413 19.43 -10.58 -16.33
C VAL A 413 17.99 -10.20 -16.06
N TYR A 414 17.70 -8.90 -15.97
CA TYR A 414 16.36 -8.42 -15.66
C TYR A 414 15.37 -8.76 -16.77
N ARG A 415 15.73 -8.58 -18.05
CA ARG A 415 14.88 -8.96 -19.19
C ARG A 415 14.57 -10.45 -19.18
N ALA A 416 15.59 -11.28 -19.04
CA ALA A 416 15.43 -12.74 -19.01
C ALA A 416 14.47 -13.19 -17.91
N ALA A 417 14.51 -12.54 -16.73
CA ALA A 417 13.59 -12.81 -15.64
C ALA A 417 12.16 -12.34 -15.93
N ILE A 418 11.98 -11.10 -16.40
CA ILE A 418 10.64 -10.54 -16.65
C ILE A 418 9.95 -11.19 -17.86
N GLU A 419 10.68 -11.47 -18.93
CA GLU A 419 10.15 -12.19 -20.10
C GLU A 419 9.64 -13.57 -19.69
N TYR A 420 10.40 -14.31 -18.89
CA TYR A 420 9.96 -15.61 -18.37
C TYR A 420 8.69 -15.48 -17.51
N ARG A 421 8.63 -14.49 -16.61
CA ARG A 421 7.45 -14.25 -15.77
C ARG A 421 6.20 -13.94 -16.59
N GLN A 422 6.33 -13.14 -17.65
CA GLN A 422 5.23 -12.72 -18.50
C GLN A 422 4.75 -13.84 -19.43
N GLU A 423 5.66 -14.58 -20.04
CA GLU A 423 5.34 -15.63 -21.00
C GLU A 423 4.95 -16.95 -20.32
N GLU A 424 5.77 -17.42 -19.37
CA GLU A 424 5.60 -18.76 -18.79
C GLU A 424 5.00 -18.69 -17.38
N GLY A 425 5.33 -17.66 -16.60
CA GLY A 425 4.80 -17.44 -15.26
C GLY A 425 3.26 -17.37 -15.22
N VAL A 426 2.68 -16.48 -16.03
CA VAL A 426 1.22 -16.27 -16.08
C VAL A 426 0.51 -17.52 -16.61
N HIS A 427 0.98 -18.08 -17.72
CA HIS A 427 0.30 -19.19 -18.40
C HIS A 427 0.43 -20.52 -17.67
N ARG A 428 1.56 -20.80 -17.02
CA ARG A 428 1.85 -22.14 -16.47
C ARG A 428 1.77 -22.24 -14.96
N TYR A 429 2.04 -21.15 -14.25
CA TYR A 429 1.95 -21.09 -12.78
C TYR A 429 0.70 -20.34 -12.28
N HIS A 430 -0.11 -19.77 -13.19
CA HIS A 430 -1.26 -18.91 -12.88
C HIS A 430 -0.89 -17.77 -11.92
N ILE A 431 0.25 -17.13 -12.19
CA ILE A 431 0.74 -15.97 -11.46
C ILE A 431 0.02 -14.71 -11.95
N ASP A 432 -0.35 -13.81 -11.02
CA ASP A 432 -0.91 -12.50 -11.33
C ASP A 432 0.22 -11.46 -11.40
N PRO A 433 0.43 -10.77 -12.55
CA PRO A 433 1.50 -9.77 -12.66
C PRO A 433 1.31 -8.53 -11.78
N ARG A 434 0.14 -8.34 -11.16
CA ARG A 434 -0.18 -7.17 -10.32
C ARG A 434 0.02 -7.41 -8.83
N VAL A 435 0.18 -8.67 -8.43
CA VAL A 435 0.25 -9.08 -7.02
C VAL A 435 1.54 -9.84 -6.79
N PHE A 436 2.17 -9.64 -5.63
CA PHE A 436 3.39 -10.37 -5.28
C PHE A 436 3.27 -10.91 -3.86
N PRO A 437 2.99 -12.22 -3.69
CA PRO A 437 2.92 -12.86 -2.37
C PRO A 437 4.29 -13.15 -1.76
N VAL A 438 5.34 -13.19 -2.58
CA VAL A 438 6.74 -13.40 -2.19
C VAL A 438 7.56 -12.27 -2.78
N GLU A 439 8.55 -11.80 -2.01
CA GLU A 439 9.45 -10.74 -2.44
C GLU A 439 10.10 -11.12 -3.78
N PRO A 440 9.89 -10.34 -4.86
CA PRO A 440 10.52 -10.64 -6.14
C PRO A 440 12.02 -10.40 -6.03
N TRP A 441 12.83 -11.39 -6.37
CA TRP A 441 14.29 -11.26 -6.39
C TRP A 441 14.77 -10.16 -7.36
N THR A 442 13.95 -9.81 -8.35
CA THR A 442 14.16 -8.68 -9.29
C THR A 442 13.84 -7.31 -8.70
N ALA A 443 13.17 -7.24 -7.55
CA ALA A 443 12.63 -6.02 -6.93
C ALA A 443 13.00 -5.89 -5.44
N THR A 444 14.10 -6.51 -5.02
CA THR A 444 14.68 -6.31 -3.69
C THR A 444 15.25 -4.90 -3.58
N LEU A 445 15.42 -4.39 -2.35
CA LEU A 445 16.04 -3.08 -2.12
C LEU A 445 17.44 -2.98 -2.75
N GLY A 446 18.24 -4.05 -2.64
CA GLY A 446 19.55 -4.09 -3.30
C GLY A 446 19.46 -3.98 -4.82
N MET A 447 18.49 -4.64 -5.47
CA MET A 447 18.31 -4.48 -6.92
C MET A 447 17.90 -3.06 -7.31
N ILE A 448 17.06 -2.41 -6.51
CA ILE A 448 16.66 -1.01 -6.70
C ILE A 448 17.88 -0.09 -6.60
N ASP A 449 18.67 -0.23 -5.53
CA ASP A 449 19.88 0.56 -5.31
C ASP A 449 20.90 0.33 -6.43
N LEU A 450 21.07 -0.92 -6.85
CA LEU A 450 21.92 -1.30 -7.98
C LEU A 450 21.50 -0.57 -9.28
N PHE A 451 20.21 -0.58 -9.62
CA PHE A 451 19.71 0.13 -10.80
C PHE A 451 19.90 1.64 -10.69
N GLN A 452 19.68 2.22 -9.51
CA GLN A 452 19.90 3.65 -9.27
C GLN A 452 21.37 4.03 -9.48
N VAL A 453 22.29 3.32 -8.83
CA VAL A 453 23.73 3.57 -8.96
C VAL A 453 24.19 3.39 -10.41
N GLN A 454 23.68 2.38 -11.11
CA GLN A 454 24.01 2.16 -12.53
C GLN A 454 23.47 3.29 -13.42
N PHE A 455 22.25 3.77 -13.16
CA PHE A 455 21.65 4.90 -13.87
C PHE A 455 22.50 6.15 -13.70
N GLU A 456 22.88 6.50 -12.47
CA GLU A 456 23.72 7.67 -12.19
C GLU A 456 25.12 7.56 -12.84
N MET A 457 25.73 6.36 -12.82
CA MET A 457 27.02 6.14 -13.51
C MET A 457 26.89 6.31 -15.02
N THR A 458 25.80 5.80 -15.61
CA THR A 458 25.52 5.94 -17.05
C THR A 458 25.24 7.39 -17.41
N GLU A 459 24.49 8.11 -16.59
CA GLU A 459 24.21 9.54 -16.78
C GLU A 459 25.50 10.36 -16.81
N ARG A 460 26.41 10.14 -15.85
CA ARG A 460 27.72 10.81 -15.82
C ARG A 460 28.54 10.48 -17.07
N ALA A 461 28.53 9.22 -17.53
CA ALA A 461 29.22 8.83 -18.76
C ALA A 461 28.64 9.51 -20.01
N VAL A 462 27.31 9.60 -20.12
CA VAL A 462 26.61 10.30 -21.22
C VAL A 462 26.92 11.79 -21.20
N LYS A 463 26.99 12.41 -20.01
CA LYS A 463 27.38 13.82 -19.85
C LYS A 463 28.80 14.06 -20.36
N HIS A 464 29.76 13.27 -19.90
CA HIS A 464 31.16 13.38 -20.33
C HIS A 464 31.32 13.17 -21.84
N ALA A 465 30.59 12.23 -22.44
CA ALA A 465 30.60 12.03 -23.89
C ALA A 465 30.01 13.25 -24.64
N SER A 466 28.88 13.79 -24.15
CA SER A 466 28.23 14.95 -24.76
C SER A 466 29.08 16.22 -24.67
N ASP A 467 29.76 16.44 -23.54
CA ASP A 467 30.68 17.56 -23.34
C ASP A 467 31.89 17.48 -24.27
N ARG A 468 32.45 16.27 -24.49
CA ARG A 468 33.56 16.06 -25.42
C ARG A 468 33.18 16.38 -26.87
N VAL A 469 32.03 15.88 -27.34
CA VAL A 469 31.50 16.14 -28.68
C VAL A 469 31.30 17.65 -28.90
N GLY A 470 30.77 18.37 -27.91
CA GLY A 470 30.59 19.83 -27.98
C GLY A 470 31.90 20.62 -28.08
N VAL A 471 32.96 20.19 -27.38
CA VAL A 471 34.29 20.83 -27.44
C VAL A 471 34.96 20.59 -28.80
N THR A 472 34.86 19.38 -29.35
CA THR A 472 35.40 19.07 -30.69
C THR A 472 34.70 19.86 -31.79
N LEU A 473 33.35 19.99 -31.75
CA LEU A 473 32.61 20.81 -32.70
C LEU A 473 33.00 22.30 -32.63
N GLY A 474 33.22 22.81 -31.41
CA GLY A 474 33.68 24.18 -31.17
C GLY A 474 35.09 24.45 -31.69
N MET A 475 36.01 23.48 -31.62
CA MET A 475 37.36 23.59 -32.18
C MET A 475 37.38 23.59 -33.72
N VAL A 476 36.53 22.78 -34.35
CA VAL A 476 36.35 22.74 -35.81
C VAL A 476 35.74 24.06 -36.32
N GLY A 477 34.75 24.61 -35.62
CA GLY A 477 34.15 25.91 -35.95
C GLY A 477 35.09 27.12 -35.82
N MET A 478 36.19 26.98 -35.06
CA MET A 478 37.24 27.99 -34.92
C MET A 478 38.39 27.85 -35.94
N GLY A 479 38.26 26.97 -36.95
CA GLY A 479 39.23 26.85 -38.04
C GLY A 479 40.60 26.31 -37.63
N ARG A 480 40.70 25.61 -36.50
CA ARG A 480 41.93 24.91 -36.10
C ARG A 480 42.01 23.56 -36.80
N SER A 481 43.15 23.26 -37.41
CA SER A 481 43.45 21.96 -38.04
C SER A 481 43.50 20.86 -36.97
N VAL A 482 42.37 20.21 -36.73
CA VAL A 482 42.37 18.83 -36.21
C VAL A 482 42.69 17.92 -37.40
N GLN A 483 43.54 16.91 -37.24
CA GLN A 483 43.83 15.99 -38.34
C GLN A 483 42.51 15.31 -38.74
N ASP A 484 42.09 15.40 -40.01
CA ASP A 484 40.78 14.94 -40.48
C ASP A 484 40.49 13.46 -40.12
N ALA A 485 41.54 12.62 -39.99
CA ALA A 485 41.42 11.23 -39.55
C ALA A 485 41.11 11.04 -38.05
N ASP A 486 41.56 11.94 -37.18
CA ASP A 486 41.24 11.91 -35.74
C ASP A 486 39.82 12.44 -35.48
N VAL A 487 39.29 13.29 -36.36
CA VAL A 487 37.92 13.81 -36.30
C VAL A 487 36.92 12.72 -36.71
N ASP A 488 37.13 12.05 -37.84
CA ASP A 488 36.23 10.98 -38.32
C ASP A 488 36.22 9.75 -37.39
N MET A 489 37.36 9.32 -36.84
CA MET A 489 37.41 8.15 -35.94
C MET A 489 36.80 8.41 -34.55
N VAL A 490 36.92 9.65 -34.04
CA VAL A 490 36.34 10.07 -32.76
C VAL A 490 34.84 10.33 -32.89
N ILE A 491 34.38 10.87 -34.02
CA ILE A 491 32.95 11.17 -34.22
C ILE A 491 32.15 9.88 -34.49
N ASP A 492 32.56 9.01 -35.42
CA ASP A 492 31.75 7.82 -35.78
C ASP A 492 31.71 6.74 -34.68
N GLY A 493 32.81 6.57 -33.93
CA GLY A 493 32.92 5.56 -32.86
C GLY A 493 32.25 5.99 -31.55
N ASP A 494 32.42 7.25 -31.13
CA ASP A 494 31.86 7.76 -29.88
C ASP A 494 30.39 8.17 -30.04
N GLU A 495 29.91 8.63 -31.21
CA GLU A 495 28.49 8.95 -31.39
C GLU A 495 27.60 7.70 -31.31
N GLY A 496 27.98 6.60 -31.98
CA GLY A 496 27.26 5.33 -31.90
C GLY A 496 27.25 4.73 -30.48
N SER A 497 28.39 4.85 -29.79
CA SER A 497 28.57 4.35 -28.42
C SER A 497 27.81 5.22 -27.40
N ALA A 498 27.80 6.54 -27.57
CA ALA A 498 27.02 7.48 -26.75
C ALA A 498 25.52 7.36 -27.01
N ALA A 499 25.10 7.15 -28.27
CA ALA A 499 23.70 6.85 -28.60
C ALA A 499 23.22 5.55 -27.94
N ASN A 500 24.08 4.53 -27.91
CA ASN A 500 23.79 3.28 -27.19
C ASN A 500 23.64 3.49 -25.68
N LEU A 501 24.54 4.27 -25.04
CA LEU A 501 24.40 4.60 -23.61
C LEU A 501 23.14 5.44 -23.34
N LYS A 502 22.80 6.40 -24.21
CA LYS A 502 21.53 7.16 -24.08
C LYS A 502 20.32 6.23 -24.15
N ARG A 503 20.34 5.22 -25.04
CA ARG A 503 19.29 4.20 -25.12
C ARG A 503 19.24 3.35 -23.85
N GLN A 504 20.39 2.87 -23.37
CA GLN A 504 20.48 2.09 -22.14
C GLN A 504 20.05 2.91 -20.92
N LEU A 505 20.30 4.22 -20.88
CA LEU A 505 19.86 5.12 -19.81
C LEU A 505 18.33 5.09 -19.66
N ALA A 506 17.59 5.16 -20.78
CA ALA A 506 16.14 5.03 -20.75
C ALA A 506 15.66 3.60 -20.41
N GLU A 507 16.39 2.58 -20.85
CA GLU A 507 16.08 1.18 -20.49
C GLU A 507 16.31 0.91 -19.00
N LEU A 508 17.36 1.48 -18.41
CA LEU A 508 17.64 1.42 -16.97
C LEU A 508 16.57 2.18 -16.17
N ALA A 509 16.15 3.35 -16.65
CA ALA A 509 15.02 4.09 -16.07
C ALA A 509 13.73 3.24 -16.05
N ASP A 510 13.40 2.57 -17.16
CA ASP A 510 12.26 1.65 -17.23
C ASP A 510 12.39 0.53 -16.20
N LYS A 511 13.57 -0.07 -16.04
CA LYS A 511 13.77 -1.22 -15.15
C LYS A 511 13.80 -0.81 -13.68
N LEU A 512 14.36 0.35 -13.36
CA LEU A 512 14.32 0.94 -12.03
C LEU A 512 12.89 1.23 -11.59
N LEU A 513 12.10 1.93 -12.42
CA LEU A 513 10.70 2.23 -12.13
C LEU A 513 9.85 0.94 -12.07
N SER A 514 10.11 -0.03 -12.96
CA SER A 514 9.44 -1.35 -12.92
C SER A 514 9.75 -2.10 -11.62
N SER A 515 11.01 -2.11 -11.20
CA SER A 515 11.45 -2.72 -9.94
C SER A 515 10.76 -2.08 -8.72
N MET A 516 10.71 -0.74 -8.67
CA MET A 516 10.00 0.00 -7.63
C MET A 516 8.50 -0.32 -7.60
N SER A 517 7.86 -0.39 -8.77
CA SER A 517 6.43 -0.73 -8.87
C SER A 517 6.13 -2.14 -8.36
N GLN A 518 6.98 -3.13 -8.68
CA GLN A 518 6.86 -4.50 -8.17
C GLN A 518 7.05 -4.54 -6.65
N ARG A 519 8.01 -3.76 -6.12
CA ARG A 519 8.24 -3.66 -4.68
C ARG A 519 7.04 -3.03 -3.96
N ARG A 520 6.47 -1.96 -4.51
CA ARG A 520 5.24 -1.34 -3.98
C ARG A 520 4.08 -2.34 -3.98
N ALA A 521 3.88 -3.08 -5.06
CA ALA A 521 2.84 -4.10 -5.15
C ALA A 521 3.03 -5.23 -4.11
N PHE A 522 4.28 -5.68 -3.88
CA PHE A 522 4.62 -6.63 -2.82
C PHE A 522 4.27 -6.10 -1.42
N LEU A 523 4.68 -4.86 -1.10
CA LEU A 523 4.38 -4.25 0.20
C LEU A 523 2.89 -4.03 0.41
N ASN A 524 2.16 -3.59 -0.63
CA ASN A 524 0.71 -3.45 -0.58
C ASN A 524 0.00 -4.78 -0.32
N TRP A 525 0.46 -5.87 -0.95
CA TRP A 525 -0.07 -7.20 -0.70
C TRP A 525 0.18 -7.66 0.75
N LEU A 526 1.38 -7.43 1.28
CA LEU A 526 1.71 -7.73 2.67
C LEU A 526 0.84 -6.95 3.67
N THR A 527 0.56 -5.68 3.39
CA THR A 527 -0.30 -4.84 4.22
C THR A 527 -1.75 -5.33 4.19
N ALA A 528 -2.25 -5.76 3.02
CA ALA A 528 -3.61 -6.25 2.85
C ALA A 528 -3.87 -7.60 3.53
N MET A 529 -2.92 -8.55 3.44
CA MET A 529 -3.14 -9.93 3.92
C MET A 529 -2.74 -10.18 5.37
N CYS A 530 -1.92 -9.33 5.97
CA CYS A 530 -1.43 -9.50 7.34
C CYS A 530 -1.69 -8.24 8.22
N PRO A 531 -2.97 -7.85 8.46
CA PRO A 531 -3.31 -6.63 9.20
C PRO A 531 -3.00 -6.68 10.71
N HIS A 532 -2.67 -7.84 11.27
CA HIS A 532 -2.40 -8.01 12.71
C HIS A 532 -0.90 -8.02 13.09
N GLN A 533 0.01 -7.96 12.11
CA GLN A 533 1.45 -7.86 12.35
C GLN A 533 1.93 -6.43 12.12
N SER A 534 2.35 -5.74 13.19
CA SER A 534 2.97 -4.39 13.22
C SER A 534 2.68 -3.47 12.02
N VAL A 535 1.40 -3.11 11.84
CA VAL A 535 0.91 -2.25 10.74
C VAL A 535 1.72 -0.94 10.64
N GLY A 536 2.07 -0.34 11.79
CA GLY A 536 2.81 0.92 11.84
C GLY A 536 4.24 0.86 11.26
N GLY A 537 4.91 -0.30 11.28
CA GLY A 537 6.23 -0.45 10.65
C GLY A 537 6.14 -0.52 9.13
N ARG A 538 5.12 -1.21 8.61
CA ARG A 538 4.94 -1.48 7.18
C ARG A 538 4.37 -0.29 6.41
N GLU A 539 3.42 0.43 7.01
CA GLU A 539 2.93 1.70 6.45
C GLU A 539 4.03 2.76 6.44
N ALA A 540 4.91 2.76 7.45
CA ALA A 540 6.09 3.62 7.46
C ALA A 540 7.08 3.24 6.36
N ASP A 541 7.29 1.95 6.09
CA ASP A 541 8.17 1.48 5.02
C ASP A 541 7.60 1.76 3.62
N LEU A 542 6.28 1.61 3.42
CA LEU A 542 5.58 2.10 2.22
C LEU A 542 5.75 3.60 2.05
N SER A 543 5.53 4.39 3.11
CA SER A 543 5.69 5.85 3.08
C SER A 543 7.14 6.29 2.83
N LYS A 544 8.14 5.53 3.30
CA LYS A 544 9.55 5.75 2.96
C LYS A 544 9.81 5.45 1.50
N LEU A 545 9.31 4.33 1.00
CA LEU A 545 9.46 3.92 -0.41
C LEU A 545 8.80 4.94 -1.35
N ASP A 546 7.61 5.44 -1.01
CA ASP A 546 6.90 6.42 -1.83
C ASP A 546 7.61 7.77 -1.88
N ARG A 547 8.18 8.22 -0.76
CA ARG A 547 9.04 9.41 -0.74
C ARG A 547 10.29 9.21 -1.58
N HIS A 548 10.98 8.09 -1.39
CA HIS A 548 12.18 7.74 -2.17
C HIS A 548 11.86 7.65 -3.67
N TYR A 549 10.70 7.09 -4.02
CA TYR A 549 10.22 7.01 -5.39
C TYR A 549 10.02 8.39 -6.01
N ALA A 550 9.34 9.31 -5.30
CA ALA A 550 9.16 10.69 -5.79
C ALA A 550 10.50 11.42 -6.01
N GLU A 551 11.45 11.28 -5.07
CA GLU A 551 12.79 11.87 -5.19
C GLU A 551 13.58 11.29 -6.38
N ILE A 552 13.47 9.98 -6.62
CA ILE A 552 14.15 9.30 -7.72
C ILE A 552 13.51 9.66 -9.06
N GLN A 553 12.19 9.78 -9.14
CA GLN A 553 11.49 10.11 -10.39
C GLN A 553 11.99 11.43 -10.99
N GLU A 554 12.09 12.50 -10.19
CA GLU A 554 12.63 13.78 -10.66
C GLU A 554 14.06 13.64 -11.19
N LYS A 555 14.90 12.85 -10.50
CA LYS A 555 16.29 12.57 -10.88
C LYS A 555 16.41 11.69 -12.12
N ILE A 556 15.41 10.87 -12.45
CA ILE A 556 15.40 10.03 -13.66
C ILE A 556 14.92 10.82 -14.88
N PHE A 557 13.80 11.54 -14.76
CA PHE A 557 13.16 12.16 -15.91
C PHE A 557 13.93 13.38 -16.42
N ARG A 558 14.52 14.18 -15.52
CA ARG A 558 15.29 15.38 -15.91
C ARG A 558 16.46 15.07 -16.86
N PRO A 559 17.34 14.08 -16.56
CA PRO A 559 18.40 13.68 -17.49
C PRO A 559 17.88 13.16 -18.83
N LEU A 560 16.81 12.36 -18.84
CA LEU A 560 16.24 11.82 -20.09
C LEU A 560 15.77 12.93 -21.04
N VAL A 561 15.16 13.98 -20.50
CA VAL A 561 14.76 15.17 -21.27
C VAL A 561 15.97 15.93 -21.78
N GLN A 562 16.97 16.16 -20.92
CA GLN A 562 18.19 16.90 -21.25
C GLN A 562 18.98 16.25 -22.40
N TYR A 563 19.06 14.92 -22.44
CA TYR A 563 19.84 14.19 -23.46
C TYR A 563 19.03 13.81 -24.71
N GLY A 564 17.85 14.41 -24.91
CA GLY A 564 17.06 14.29 -26.14
C GLY A 564 16.18 13.04 -26.22
N GLN A 565 15.91 12.35 -25.10
CA GLN A 565 15.00 11.19 -25.05
C GLN A 565 13.61 11.56 -24.53
N LYS A 566 13.05 12.68 -25.01
CA LYS A 566 11.72 13.17 -24.61
C LYS A 566 10.59 12.15 -24.87
N ASP A 567 10.59 11.49 -26.02
CA ASP A 567 9.51 10.54 -26.35
C ASP A 567 9.51 9.30 -25.45
N LYS A 568 10.69 8.82 -25.06
CA LYS A 568 10.80 7.71 -24.10
C LYS A 568 10.45 8.15 -22.69
N ALA A 569 10.84 9.37 -22.28
CA ALA A 569 10.41 9.94 -21.01
C ALA A 569 8.87 10.05 -20.94
N ARG A 570 8.22 10.45 -22.04
CA ARG A 570 6.75 10.49 -22.16
C ARG A 570 6.14 9.09 -22.01
N LEU A 571 6.64 8.09 -22.74
CA LEU A 571 6.15 6.70 -22.63
C LEU A 571 6.32 6.13 -21.22
N LEU A 572 7.43 6.44 -20.56
CA LEU A 572 7.67 6.02 -19.17
C LEU A 572 6.72 6.71 -18.20
N ALA A 573 6.54 8.03 -18.34
CA ALA A 573 5.63 8.77 -17.48
C ALA A 573 4.17 8.34 -17.68
N GLU A 574 3.76 7.95 -18.90
CA GLU A 574 2.47 7.30 -19.14
C GLU A 574 2.35 5.92 -18.49
N LYS A 575 3.38 5.09 -18.61
CA LYS A 575 3.38 3.71 -18.07
C LYS A 575 3.30 3.69 -16.55
N PHE A 576 3.94 4.64 -15.88
CA PHE A 576 4.02 4.72 -14.42
C PHE A 576 3.10 5.79 -13.82
N GLU A 577 2.20 6.37 -14.64
CA GLU A 577 1.21 7.36 -14.22
C GLU A 577 1.81 8.58 -13.49
N ASP A 578 3.01 9.01 -13.90
CA ASP A 578 3.63 10.23 -13.39
C ASP A 578 3.08 11.45 -14.15
N PHE A 579 1.95 11.94 -13.66
CA PHE A 579 1.24 13.05 -14.27
C PHE A 579 1.99 14.38 -14.15
N SER A 580 2.80 14.59 -13.11
CA SER A 580 3.59 15.82 -12.93
C SER A 580 4.63 15.95 -14.05
N THR A 581 5.37 14.87 -14.30
CA THR A 581 6.33 14.81 -15.39
C THR A 581 5.62 14.90 -16.75
N LEU A 582 4.51 14.19 -16.97
CA LEU A 582 3.75 14.28 -18.23
C LEU A 582 3.31 15.70 -18.55
N VAL A 583 2.74 16.41 -17.57
CA VAL A 583 2.32 17.80 -17.72
C VAL A 583 3.51 18.67 -18.12
N SER A 584 4.67 18.51 -17.48
CA SER A 584 5.89 19.24 -17.85
C SER A 584 6.40 18.96 -19.27
N LEU A 585 6.18 17.74 -19.78
CA LEU A 585 6.64 17.28 -21.11
C LEU A 585 5.71 17.68 -22.25
N THR A 586 4.47 18.08 -21.96
CA THR A 586 3.49 18.47 -22.99
C THR A 586 3.70 19.87 -23.55
N ASP A 587 4.60 20.68 -22.98
CA ASP A 587 4.93 22.05 -23.45
C ASP A 587 3.67 22.92 -23.77
N ASN A 588 2.57 22.69 -23.06
CA ASN A 588 1.23 23.30 -23.30
C ASN A 588 0.57 23.00 -24.67
N ASP A 589 0.91 21.90 -25.34
CA ASP A 589 0.23 21.45 -26.56
C ASP A 589 -1.23 21.04 -26.26
N PRO A 590 -2.25 21.79 -26.76
CA PRO A 590 -3.65 21.53 -26.43
C PRO A 590 -4.14 20.17 -26.93
N GLY A 591 -3.57 19.64 -28.02
CA GLY A 591 -3.97 18.33 -28.57
C GLY A 591 -3.55 17.18 -27.66
N GLN A 592 -2.35 17.24 -27.10
CA GLN A 592 -1.85 16.23 -26.15
C GLN A 592 -2.57 16.31 -24.81
N ILE A 593 -2.80 17.52 -24.30
CA ILE A 593 -3.52 17.75 -23.04
C ILE A 593 -4.93 17.16 -23.12
N GLN A 594 -5.67 17.42 -24.20
CA GLN A 594 -7.00 16.84 -24.39
C GLN A 594 -6.96 15.30 -24.49
N GLY A 595 -5.96 14.74 -25.19
CA GLY A 595 -5.76 13.29 -25.27
C GLY A 595 -5.54 12.65 -23.90
N TYR A 596 -4.70 13.27 -23.05
CA TYR A 596 -4.42 12.79 -21.70
C TYR A 596 -5.57 13.02 -20.73
N MET A 597 -6.31 14.12 -20.85
CA MET A 597 -7.54 14.33 -20.07
C MET A 597 -8.58 13.25 -20.36
N ARG A 598 -8.75 12.82 -21.62
CA ARG A 598 -9.65 11.70 -21.96
C ARG A 598 -9.14 10.35 -21.44
N LYS A 599 -7.83 10.12 -21.46
CA LYS A 599 -7.21 8.83 -21.09
C LYS A 599 -7.13 8.63 -19.57
N PHE A 600 -6.76 9.67 -18.82
CA PHE A 600 -6.42 9.59 -17.39
C PHE A 600 -7.37 10.37 -16.48
N GLY A 601 -8.27 11.20 -17.03
CA GLY A 601 -9.32 11.89 -16.28
C GLY A 601 -8.79 12.88 -15.23
N TYR A 602 -9.43 12.87 -14.05
CA TYR A 602 -9.18 13.86 -12.99
C TYR A 602 -7.75 13.81 -12.43
N SER A 603 -7.12 12.64 -12.33
CA SER A 603 -5.77 12.50 -11.79
C SER A 603 -4.73 13.31 -12.58
N PHE A 604 -4.86 13.35 -13.91
CA PHE A 604 -4.03 14.20 -14.77
C PHE A 604 -4.43 15.67 -14.67
N ALA A 605 -5.74 15.98 -14.69
CA ALA A 605 -6.25 17.34 -14.59
C ALA A 605 -5.80 18.04 -13.30
N LYS A 606 -5.76 17.32 -12.17
CA LYS A 606 -5.30 17.82 -10.87
C LYS A 606 -3.87 18.34 -10.91
N GLU A 607 -2.94 17.58 -11.49
CA GLU A 607 -1.54 18.00 -11.59
C GLU A 607 -1.36 19.13 -12.62
N LEU A 608 -2.13 19.12 -13.71
CA LEU A 608 -2.16 20.24 -14.67
C LEU A 608 -2.62 21.54 -14.01
N TYR A 609 -3.68 21.48 -13.21
CA TYR A 609 -4.23 22.66 -12.53
C TYR A 609 -3.29 23.20 -11.46
N LYS A 610 -2.58 22.33 -10.72
CA LYS A 610 -1.49 22.75 -9.82
C LYS A 610 -0.39 23.48 -10.58
N MET A 611 0.02 22.97 -11.74
CA MET A 611 1.02 23.64 -12.57
C MET A 611 0.52 25.03 -13.04
N TYR A 612 -0.72 25.14 -13.51
CA TYR A 612 -1.30 26.42 -13.92
C TYR A 612 -1.36 27.43 -12.77
N LEU A 613 -1.70 26.98 -11.55
CA LEU A 613 -1.64 27.83 -10.37
C LEU A 613 -0.22 28.30 -10.05
N ALA A 614 0.77 27.39 -10.09
CA ALA A 614 2.16 27.70 -9.81
C ALA A 614 2.77 28.67 -10.84
N GLN A 615 2.37 28.57 -12.11
CA GLN A 615 2.80 29.45 -13.19
C GLN A 615 2.00 30.77 -13.27
N GLY A 616 0.92 30.91 -12.49
CA GLY A 616 0.00 32.05 -12.58
C GLY A 616 -0.81 32.10 -13.87
N ASN A 617 -0.95 30.98 -14.59
CA ASN A 617 -1.70 30.91 -15.84
C ASN A 617 -3.21 30.68 -15.59
N TYR A 618 -3.86 31.65 -14.97
CA TYR A 618 -5.28 31.58 -14.62
C TYR A 618 -6.19 31.54 -15.87
N ALA A 619 -5.76 32.14 -16.98
CA ALA A 619 -6.52 32.14 -18.22
C ALA A 619 -6.67 30.72 -18.81
N ALA A 620 -5.58 29.94 -18.84
CA ALA A 620 -5.62 28.55 -19.29
C ALA A 620 -6.49 27.68 -18.37
N LEU A 621 -6.41 27.87 -17.05
CA LEU A 621 -7.26 27.17 -16.08
C LEU A 621 -8.75 27.44 -16.33
N MET A 622 -9.12 28.71 -16.54
CA MET A 622 -10.51 29.14 -16.72
C MET A 622 -11.11 28.78 -18.08
N SER A 623 -10.26 28.48 -19.07
CA SER A 623 -10.69 28.08 -20.41
C SER A 623 -11.18 26.62 -20.50
N GLN A 624 -11.01 25.80 -19.45
CA GLN A 624 -11.36 24.38 -19.41
C GLN A 624 -12.86 24.12 -19.18
N GLN A 625 -13.71 24.64 -20.07
CA GLN A 625 -15.16 24.50 -19.94
C GLN A 625 -15.66 23.07 -20.13
N GLU A 626 -14.99 22.27 -20.98
CA GLU A 626 -15.37 20.87 -21.26
C GLU A 626 -15.19 19.94 -20.04
N TYR A 627 -14.32 20.31 -19.10
CA TYR A 627 -13.98 19.52 -17.90
C TYR A 627 -14.31 20.27 -16.60
N SER A 628 -15.40 21.05 -16.60
CA SER A 628 -15.81 21.89 -15.47
C SER A 628 -15.93 21.12 -14.15
N GLY A 629 -16.40 19.86 -14.19
CA GLY A 629 -16.51 19.01 -13.00
C GLY A 629 -15.16 18.69 -12.33
N TYR A 630 -14.09 18.53 -13.12
CA TYR A 630 -12.74 18.34 -12.60
C TYR A 630 -12.19 19.62 -11.97
N LEU A 631 -12.55 20.78 -12.53
CA LEU A 631 -12.13 22.07 -11.99
C LEU A 631 -12.86 22.40 -10.68
N ASP A 632 -14.16 22.09 -10.59
CA ASP A 632 -14.96 22.19 -9.35
C ASP A 632 -14.34 21.35 -8.22
N GLU A 633 -14.04 20.08 -8.48
CA GLU A 633 -13.43 19.17 -7.50
C GLU A 633 -12.03 19.64 -7.05
N PHE A 634 -11.23 20.15 -7.99
CA PHE A 634 -9.92 20.68 -7.69
C PHE A 634 -9.96 21.95 -6.84
N LEU A 635 -10.82 22.91 -7.19
CA LEU A 635 -10.93 24.19 -6.49
C LEU A 635 -11.46 24.01 -5.06
N ALA A 636 -12.39 23.08 -4.86
CA ALA A 636 -12.84 22.68 -3.53
C ALA A 636 -11.72 22.03 -2.70
N ALA A 637 -10.95 21.11 -3.30
CA ALA A 637 -9.85 20.43 -2.61
C ALA A 637 -8.67 21.37 -2.30
N ALA A 638 -8.35 22.30 -3.21
CA ALA A 638 -7.25 23.25 -3.06
C ALA A 638 -7.56 24.39 -2.08
N LYS A 639 -8.83 24.53 -1.65
CA LYS A 639 -9.30 25.61 -0.76
C LYS A 639 -8.84 26.99 -1.24
N VAL A 640 -9.16 27.31 -2.50
CA VAL A 640 -8.86 28.62 -3.10
C VAL A 640 -10.16 29.37 -3.44
N PRO A 641 -10.89 29.92 -2.44
CA PRO A 641 -12.21 30.53 -2.66
C PRO A 641 -12.17 31.72 -3.63
N TRP A 642 -11.08 32.50 -3.61
CA TRP A 642 -10.91 33.69 -4.45
C TRP A 642 -10.85 33.40 -5.95
N LEU A 643 -10.57 32.16 -6.35
CA LEU A 643 -10.58 31.72 -7.76
C LEU A 643 -11.84 30.92 -8.08
N ALA A 644 -12.41 30.23 -7.09
CA ALA A 644 -13.60 29.39 -7.23
C ALA A 644 -14.83 30.18 -7.72
N TRP A 645 -15.06 31.38 -7.18
CA TRP A 645 -16.23 32.18 -7.55
C TRP A 645 -16.24 32.60 -9.02
N LEU A 646 -15.06 32.85 -9.61
CA LEU A 646 -14.93 33.18 -11.04
C LEU A 646 -15.39 32.02 -11.91
N HIS A 647 -15.05 30.79 -11.52
CA HIS A 647 -15.48 29.58 -12.22
C HIS A 647 -16.99 29.38 -12.11
N SER A 648 -17.52 29.54 -10.89
CA SER A 648 -18.96 29.45 -10.62
C SER A 648 -19.77 30.47 -11.42
N ILE A 649 -19.27 31.70 -11.61
CA ILE A 649 -19.92 32.70 -12.48
C ILE A 649 -19.85 32.29 -13.95
N ASN A 650 -18.69 31.84 -14.44
CA ASN A 650 -18.53 31.37 -15.82
C ASN A 650 -19.48 30.20 -16.14
N MET A 651 -19.78 29.36 -15.15
CA MET A 651 -20.70 28.21 -15.26
C MET A 651 -22.17 28.57 -14.98
N ASN A 652 -22.50 29.86 -14.86
CA ASN A 652 -23.84 30.36 -14.56
C ASN A 652 -24.44 29.78 -13.26
N ARG A 653 -23.62 29.62 -12.22
CA ARG A 653 -24.00 29.15 -10.86
C ARG A 653 -23.84 30.27 -9.82
N PRO A 654 -24.72 31.30 -9.84
CA PRO A 654 -24.61 32.46 -8.96
C PRO A 654 -24.71 32.14 -7.46
N LYS A 655 -25.44 31.09 -7.07
CA LYS A 655 -25.55 30.65 -5.67
C LYS A 655 -24.21 30.20 -5.09
N ALA A 656 -23.53 29.27 -5.77
CA ALA A 656 -22.21 28.79 -5.37
C ALA A 656 -21.18 29.93 -5.37
N ALA A 657 -21.25 30.83 -6.35
CA ALA A 657 -20.38 32.01 -6.39
C ALA A 657 -20.58 32.92 -5.18
N SER A 658 -21.83 33.15 -4.76
CA SER A 658 -22.15 33.95 -3.56
C SER A 658 -21.56 33.35 -2.29
N GLU A 659 -21.68 32.03 -2.10
CA GLU A 659 -21.13 31.32 -0.93
C GLU A 659 -19.59 31.36 -0.92
N GLN A 660 -18.97 31.09 -2.07
CA GLN A 660 -17.50 31.14 -2.22
C GLN A 660 -16.94 32.55 -2.03
N LEU A 661 -17.65 33.59 -2.49
CA LEU A 661 -17.27 34.99 -2.25
C LEU A 661 -17.37 35.36 -0.77
N MET A 662 -18.34 34.82 -0.03
CA MET A 662 -18.45 35.04 1.41
C MET A 662 -17.31 34.35 2.18
N GLU A 663 -16.92 33.15 1.78
CA GLU A 663 -15.75 32.47 2.33
C GLU A 663 -14.44 33.23 2.00
N ALA A 664 -14.30 33.69 0.76
CA ALA A 664 -13.18 34.55 0.35
C ALA A 664 -13.15 35.82 1.18
N ALA A 665 -14.29 36.52 1.33
CA ALA A 665 -14.39 37.74 2.13
C ALA A 665 -14.00 37.50 3.59
N ALA A 666 -14.42 36.38 4.20
CA ALA A 666 -14.03 36.07 5.58
C ALA A 666 -12.52 35.94 5.78
N SER A 667 -11.78 35.53 4.75
CA SER A 667 -10.31 35.41 4.77
C SER A 667 -9.56 36.70 4.39
N GLU A 668 -10.25 37.73 3.90
CA GLU A 668 -9.62 38.97 3.43
C GLU A 668 -9.32 39.94 4.58
N PRO A 669 -8.04 40.22 4.88
CA PRO A 669 -7.68 41.13 5.95
C PRO A 669 -7.85 42.59 5.53
N ASN A 670 -7.95 42.93 4.24
CA ASN A 670 -8.04 44.31 3.79
C ASN A 670 -9.51 44.79 3.76
N LEU A 671 -9.80 45.92 4.40
CA LEU A 671 -11.16 46.45 4.55
C LEU A 671 -11.82 46.78 3.19
N GLN A 672 -11.09 47.39 2.26
CA GLN A 672 -11.63 47.74 0.94
C GLN A 672 -11.91 46.49 0.11
N LYS A 673 -10.98 45.53 0.11
CA LYS A 673 -11.18 44.24 -0.57
C LYS A 673 -12.37 43.49 0.02
N PHE A 674 -12.44 43.40 1.35
CA PHE A 674 -13.58 42.81 2.06
C PHE A 674 -14.91 43.45 1.63
N GLN A 675 -14.97 44.79 1.57
CA GLN A 675 -16.16 45.51 1.14
C GLN A 675 -16.52 45.18 -0.31
N THR A 676 -15.55 45.17 -1.22
CA THR A 676 -15.80 44.83 -2.64
C THR A 676 -16.26 43.38 -2.81
N THR A 677 -15.60 42.42 -2.15
CA THR A 677 -15.94 40.99 -2.22
C THR A 677 -17.31 40.72 -1.62
N THR A 678 -17.65 41.35 -0.49
CA THR A 678 -18.98 41.24 0.13
C THR A 678 -20.06 41.87 -0.73
N SER A 679 -19.77 43.00 -1.38
CA SER A 679 -20.70 43.65 -2.31
C SER A 679 -20.95 42.79 -3.55
N MET A 680 -19.89 42.16 -4.08
CA MET A 680 -20.00 41.19 -5.18
C MET A 680 -20.77 39.94 -4.75
N ALA A 681 -20.57 39.45 -3.52
CA ALA A 681 -21.33 38.33 -2.96
C ALA A 681 -22.82 38.67 -2.87
N LYS A 682 -23.17 39.87 -2.39
CA LYS A 682 -24.55 40.35 -2.35
C LYS A 682 -25.17 40.42 -3.75
N LEU A 683 -24.43 40.91 -4.75
CA LEU A 683 -24.91 40.94 -6.14
C LEU A 683 -25.13 39.52 -6.69
N ALA A 684 -24.20 38.59 -6.44
CA ALA A 684 -24.36 37.18 -6.84
C ALA A 684 -25.54 36.52 -6.11
N PHE A 685 -25.82 36.91 -4.86
CA PHE A 685 -27.00 36.48 -4.12
C PHE A 685 -28.30 36.97 -4.77
N LEU A 686 -28.38 38.26 -5.06
CA LEU A 686 -29.55 38.89 -5.70
C LEU A 686 -29.88 38.31 -7.08
N MET A 687 -28.88 37.80 -7.81
CA MET A 687 -29.10 37.17 -9.12
C MET A 687 -29.86 35.84 -9.04
N HIS A 688 -29.96 35.20 -7.87
CA HIS A 688 -30.55 33.87 -7.73
C HIS A 688 -31.62 33.73 -6.63
N ALA A 689 -31.64 34.63 -5.66
CA ALA A 689 -32.52 34.52 -4.49
C ALA A 689 -34.00 34.61 -4.91
N SER A 690 -34.82 33.73 -4.33
CA SER A 690 -36.28 33.80 -4.41
C SER A 690 -36.85 34.83 -3.42
N ASP A 691 -38.10 35.29 -3.63
CA ASP A 691 -38.75 36.31 -2.78
C ASP A 691 -38.72 35.96 -1.27
N ASP A 692 -38.84 34.68 -0.93
CA ASP A 692 -38.81 34.20 0.47
C ASP A 692 -37.38 34.14 1.06
N GLU A 693 -36.35 33.89 0.23
CA GLU A 693 -34.94 33.82 0.66
C GLU A 693 -34.29 35.22 0.76
N LEU A 694 -34.86 36.20 0.06
CA LEU A 694 -34.40 37.59 0.05
C LEU A 694 -34.43 38.22 1.44
N GLU A 695 -35.52 38.03 2.20
CA GLU A 695 -35.68 38.69 3.51
C GLU A 695 -34.65 38.22 4.54
N SER A 696 -34.38 36.92 4.62
CA SER A 696 -33.43 36.36 5.59
C SER A 696 -31.97 36.50 5.14
N GLY A 697 -31.70 36.32 3.84
CA GLY A 697 -30.36 36.39 3.28
C GLY A 697 -29.78 37.80 3.22
N LEU A 698 -30.58 38.82 2.85
CA LEU A 698 -30.09 40.21 2.78
C LEU A 698 -29.55 40.72 4.11
N ILE A 699 -30.19 40.34 5.22
CA ILE A 699 -29.86 40.85 6.55
C ILE A 699 -28.39 40.56 6.88
N ALA A 700 -27.89 39.37 6.52
CA ALA A 700 -26.50 38.98 6.78
C ALA A 700 -25.48 39.78 5.95
N PHE A 701 -25.80 40.05 4.68
CA PHE A 701 -24.97 40.89 3.82
C PHE A 701 -24.98 42.34 4.27
N ASP A 702 -26.17 42.88 4.55
CA ASP A 702 -26.33 44.27 4.99
C ASP A 702 -25.65 44.51 6.32
N SER A 703 -25.75 43.58 7.27
CA SER A 703 -25.05 43.66 8.54
C SER A 703 -23.53 43.60 8.37
N SER A 704 -23.02 42.84 7.39
CA SER A 704 -21.57 42.81 7.10
C SER A 704 -21.08 44.12 6.47
N LEU A 705 -21.89 44.71 5.58
CA LEU A 705 -21.57 46.00 4.94
C LEU A 705 -21.70 47.18 5.91
N THR A 706 -22.66 47.16 6.85
CA THR A 706 -22.79 48.19 7.89
C THR A 706 -21.57 48.18 8.81
N LEU A 707 -21.08 47.00 9.22
CA LEU A 707 -19.86 46.88 10.01
C LEU A 707 -18.65 47.47 9.26
N CYS A 708 -18.52 47.24 7.95
CA CYS A 708 -17.47 47.87 7.14
C CYS A 708 -17.61 49.39 7.05
N ALA A 709 -18.84 49.90 6.90
CA ALA A 709 -19.08 51.34 6.90
C ALA A 709 -18.68 51.98 8.23
N ILE A 710 -18.96 51.31 9.35
CA ILE A 710 -18.56 51.73 10.70
C ILE A 710 -17.04 51.72 10.85
N ALA A 711 -16.36 50.65 10.40
CA ALA A 711 -14.89 50.57 10.40
C ALA A 711 -14.24 51.66 9.54
N THR A 712 -14.82 51.95 8.38
CA THR A 712 -14.37 53.02 7.49
C THR A 712 -14.55 54.39 8.14
N ARG A 713 -15.68 54.60 8.82
CA ARG A 713 -15.94 55.84 9.58
C ARG A 713 -14.91 56.02 10.69
N LEU A 714 -14.63 54.97 11.47
CA LEU A 714 -13.59 54.97 12.50
C LEU A 714 -12.22 55.36 11.91
N ARG A 715 -11.80 54.68 10.84
CA ARG A 715 -10.54 55.00 10.13
C ARG A 715 -10.48 56.46 9.71
N ASN A 716 -11.55 57.00 9.12
CA ASN A 716 -11.60 58.40 8.70
C ASN A 716 -11.51 59.35 9.90
N THR A 717 -12.16 59.06 11.02
CA THR A 717 -12.04 59.85 12.25
C THR A 717 -10.61 59.85 12.79
N LEU A 718 -9.95 58.70 12.83
CA LEU A 718 -8.53 58.60 13.23
C LEU A 718 -7.62 59.41 12.30
N LEU A 719 -7.89 59.39 10.99
CA LEU A 719 -7.15 60.20 10.01
C LEU A 719 -7.40 61.70 10.16
N MET A 720 -8.61 62.12 10.55
CA MET A 720 -8.94 63.55 10.77
C MET A 720 -8.29 64.14 12.02
N ALA A 721 -7.89 63.31 12.99
CA ALA A 721 -7.16 63.75 14.17
C ALA A 721 -5.69 64.11 13.87
N LEU A 722 -5.17 63.71 12.71
CA LEU A 722 -3.83 64.08 12.27
C LEU A 722 -3.82 65.51 11.69
N PRO A 723 -2.83 66.34 12.03
CA PRO A 723 -2.70 67.67 11.46
C PRO A 723 -2.43 67.56 9.95
N PRO A 724 -3.09 68.39 9.12
CA PRO A 724 -2.77 68.44 7.70
C PRO A 724 -1.36 69.05 7.55
N SER A 725 -0.47 68.35 6.84
CA SER A 725 0.79 68.90 6.27
C SER A 725 2.13 68.79 7.05
N ALA A 726 2.41 67.72 7.79
CA ALA A 726 3.80 67.44 8.21
C ALA A 726 4.31 66.06 7.75
N PRO A 727 5.53 65.94 7.18
CA PRO A 727 6.18 64.66 6.96
C PRO A 727 6.60 64.08 8.31
N MET A 728 5.69 63.36 8.94
CA MET A 728 5.92 62.63 10.20
C MET A 728 6.12 61.14 9.91
N THR A 729 7.01 60.52 10.68
CA THR A 729 7.20 59.06 10.72
C THR A 729 5.91 58.36 11.15
N LEU A 730 5.73 57.10 10.74
CA LEU A 730 4.50 56.34 11.05
C LEU A 730 4.28 56.21 12.58
N GLU A 731 5.34 55.98 13.35
CA GLU A 731 5.28 55.88 14.82
C GLU A 731 4.79 57.20 15.45
N SER A 732 5.36 58.33 15.06
CA SER A 732 4.93 59.64 15.58
C SER A 732 3.49 60.00 15.19
N ARG A 733 2.94 59.43 14.11
CA ARG A 733 1.51 59.59 13.78
C ARG A 733 0.62 58.81 14.74
N TYR A 734 1.03 57.61 15.12
CA TYR A 734 0.25 56.79 16.05
C TYR A 734 0.25 57.40 17.46
N ASP A 735 1.40 57.86 17.94
CA ASP A 735 1.52 58.50 19.26
C ASP A 735 0.69 59.79 19.34
N LEU A 736 0.67 60.58 18.26
CA LEU A 736 -0.14 61.79 18.18
C LEU A 736 -1.65 61.49 18.21
N ILE A 737 -2.09 60.40 17.57
CA ILE A 737 -3.49 59.96 17.62
C ILE A 737 -3.85 59.46 19.01
N MET A 738 -2.96 58.69 19.66
CA MET A 738 -3.18 58.23 21.04
C MET A 738 -3.30 59.41 21.99
N HIS A 739 -2.41 60.41 21.88
CA HIS A 739 -2.51 61.63 22.70
C HIS A 739 -3.75 62.47 22.36
N ALA A 740 -4.15 62.57 21.10
CA ALA A 740 -5.28 63.44 20.71
C ALA A 740 -6.66 62.89 21.08
N LEU A 741 -6.80 61.56 21.15
CA LEU A 741 -8.10 60.89 21.26
C LEU A 741 -8.24 59.95 22.48
N PHE A 742 -7.14 59.58 23.14
CA PHE A 742 -7.10 58.56 24.18
C PHE A 742 -6.25 58.95 25.41
N GLU A 743 -5.84 60.22 25.56
CA GLU A 743 -5.03 60.77 26.67
C GLU A 743 -5.45 60.28 28.08
N LYS A 744 -6.69 60.53 28.50
CA LYS A 744 -7.23 60.14 29.83
C LYS A 744 -7.28 58.61 29.97
N SER A 745 -7.73 57.92 28.93
CA SER A 745 -7.85 56.46 28.94
C SER A 745 -6.48 55.76 28.96
N THR A 746 -5.43 56.41 28.42
CA THR A 746 -4.05 55.89 28.42
C THR A 746 -3.30 56.06 29.74
N GLU A 747 -3.65 57.06 30.55
CA GLU A 747 -3.07 57.26 31.88
C GLU A 747 -3.60 56.23 32.90
N ASP A 748 -4.87 55.86 32.78
CA ASP A 748 -5.54 54.99 33.75
C ASP A 748 -5.33 53.48 33.49
N TYR A 749 -5.05 53.07 32.25
CA TYR A 749 -4.99 51.65 31.83
C TYR A 749 -3.89 51.38 30.80
N GLU A 750 -2.68 51.04 31.27
CA GLU A 750 -1.49 50.87 30.42
C GLU A 750 -1.59 49.70 29.45
N ALA A 751 -2.09 48.54 29.87
CA ALA A 751 -2.14 47.33 29.04
C ALA A 751 -3.28 47.40 28.00
N VAL A 752 -4.40 48.02 28.36
CA VAL A 752 -5.50 48.28 27.42
C VAL A 752 -5.10 49.34 26.38
N ALA A 753 -4.29 50.32 26.76
CA ALA A 753 -3.82 51.36 25.86
C ALA A 753 -2.84 50.84 24.80
N THR A 754 -1.92 49.94 25.17
CA THR A 754 -1.00 49.29 24.23
C THR A 754 -1.74 48.41 23.21
N GLU A 755 -2.79 47.71 23.65
CA GLU A 755 -3.68 46.95 22.79
C GLU A 755 -4.45 47.85 21.81
N CYS A 756 -5.01 48.96 22.31
CA CYS A 756 -5.70 49.97 21.49
C CYS A 756 -4.77 50.55 20.42
N LEU A 757 -3.52 50.87 20.78
CA LEU A 757 -2.50 51.33 19.84
C LEU A 757 -2.25 50.31 18.72
N GLY A 758 -2.18 49.01 19.05
CA GLY A 758 -2.07 47.93 18.06
C GLY A 758 -3.27 47.85 17.09
N ILE A 759 -4.48 48.07 17.60
CA ILE A 759 -5.71 48.11 16.78
C ILE A 759 -5.74 49.35 15.88
N VAL A 760 -5.38 50.52 16.41
CA VAL A 760 -5.30 51.78 15.65
C VAL A 760 -4.31 51.67 14.50
N ARG A 761 -3.14 51.06 14.72
CA ARG A 761 -2.14 50.76 13.67
C ARG A 761 -2.75 49.96 12.52
N ARG A 762 -3.36 48.81 12.82
CA ARG A 762 -4.01 47.94 11.83
C ARG A 762 -5.15 48.66 11.08
N SER A 763 -5.95 49.44 11.79
CA SER A 763 -7.03 50.25 11.20
C SER A 763 -6.51 51.26 10.18
N LEU A 764 -5.39 51.93 10.47
CA LEU A 764 -4.74 52.91 9.59
C LEU A 764 -3.99 52.26 8.43
N ASP A 765 -3.49 51.04 8.59
CA ASP A 765 -2.91 50.23 7.51
C ASP A 765 -3.97 49.66 6.54
N GLY A 766 -5.25 49.77 6.89
CA GLY A 766 -6.37 49.38 6.02
C GLY A 766 -6.86 47.97 6.25
N GLN A 767 -6.52 47.41 7.41
CA GLN A 767 -6.99 46.10 7.80
C GLN A 767 -8.44 46.18 8.31
N ASN A 768 -9.18 45.10 8.11
CA ASN A 768 -10.52 44.92 8.63
C ASN A 768 -10.44 44.61 10.14
N LEU A 769 -11.24 45.30 10.93
CA LEU A 769 -11.30 45.10 12.37
C LEU A 769 -12.42 44.13 12.72
N SER A 770 -12.21 43.32 13.74
CA SER A 770 -13.27 42.51 14.33
C SER A 770 -14.27 43.40 15.09
N PRO A 771 -15.54 42.96 15.27
CA PRO A 771 -16.52 43.72 16.03
C PRO A 771 -16.12 44.02 17.47
N ALA A 772 -15.38 43.10 18.12
CA ALA A 772 -14.91 43.28 19.49
C ALA A 772 -13.86 44.39 19.57
N GLU A 773 -12.88 44.40 18.67
CA GLU A 773 -11.85 45.45 18.60
C GLU A 773 -12.46 46.82 18.31
N MET A 774 -13.50 46.89 17.46
CA MET A 774 -14.22 48.14 17.24
C MET A 774 -14.87 48.66 18.52
N VAL A 775 -15.52 47.80 19.31
CA VAL A 775 -16.13 48.17 20.59
C VAL A 775 -15.08 48.65 21.59
N ASP A 776 -13.95 47.95 21.67
CA ASP A 776 -12.88 48.32 22.59
C ASP A 776 -12.29 49.70 22.24
N VAL A 777 -12.08 50.02 20.96
CA VAL A 777 -11.64 51.37 20.54
C VAL A 777 -12.74 52.42 20.76
N PHE A 778 -14.00 52.13 20.43
CA PHE A 778 -15.09 53.10 20.59
C PHE A 778 -15.33 53.51 22.04
N THR A 779 -15.09 52.61 23.00
CA THR A 779 -15.31 52.85 24.43
C THR A 779 -14.16 53.59 25.12
N LEU A 780 -13.01 53.71 24.45
CA LEU A 780 -11.81 54.39 24.97
C LEU A 780 -11.64 55.82 24.45
N PHE A 781 -12.51 56.29 23.55
CA PHE A 781 -12.45 57.67 23.08
C PHE A 781 -12.72 58.67 24.20
N ASP A 782 -11.80 59.62 24.41
CA ASP A 782 -11.91 60.65 25.46
C ASP A 782 -12.75 61.86 25.04
N THR A 783 -13.25 61.89 23.81
CA THR A 783 -14.00 63.03 23.27
C THR A 783 -15.46 63.04 23.72
N ASP A 784 -16.00 64.22 24.03
CA ASP A 784 -17.40 64.47 24.44
C ASP A 784 -18.47 64.17 23.36
N LYS A 785 -18.10 63.53 22.25
CA LYS A 785 -19.03 63.16 21.18
C LYS A 785 -19.79 61.90 21.59
N GLN A 786 -21.03 62.10 22.04
CA GLN A 786 -21.96 61.10 22.57
C GLN A 786 -22.34 59.92 21.64
N ASP A 787 -21.84 59.86 20.40
CA ASP A 787 -22.27 58.90 19.38
C ASP A 787 -21.48 57.57 19.33
N TRP A 788 -20.35 57.46 20.04
CA TRP A 788 -19.49 56.26 19.92
C TRP A 788 -19.99 55.07 20.74
N PHE A 789 -20.48 55.30 21.97
CA PHE A 789 -21.09 54.26 22.80
C PHE A 789 -22.36 53.68 22.15
N SER A 790 -23.20 54.54 21.56
CA SER A 790 -24.38 54.13 20.80
C SER A 790 -24.00 53.33 19.54
N THR A 791 -22.94 53.74 18.84
CA THR A 791 -22.39 52.97 17.70
C THR A 791 -21.88 51.61 18.14
N ALA A 792 -21.14 51.52 19.25
CA ALA A 792 -20.62 50.26 19.78
C ALA A 792 -21.74 49.27 20.13
N LEU A 793 -22.84 49.74 20.74
CA LEU A 793 -24.01 48.89 21.01
C LEU A 793 -24.68 48.40 19.72
N ASN A 794 -24.75 49.23 18.69
CA ASN A 794 -25.25 48.82 17.37
C ASN A 794 -24.35 47.77 16.70
N VAL A 795 -23.02 47.88 16.82
CA VAL A 795 -22.06 46.87 16.35
C VAL A 795 -22.30 45.52 17.05
N ILE A 796 -22.51 45.53 18.37
CA ILE A 796 -22.84 44.33 19.16
C ILE A 796 -24.16 43.71 18.68
N ARG A 797 -25.19 44.53 18.50
CA ARG A 797 -26.51 44.08 18.02
C ARG A 797 -26.42 43.44 16.63
N ASP A 798 -25.70 44.06 15.70
CA ASP A 798 -25.60 43.56 14.32
C ASP A 798 -24.71 42.31 14.22
N SER A 799 -23.70 42.19 15.10
CA SER A 799 -22.89 40.97 15.24
C SER A 799 -23.70 39.77 15.75
N PHE A 800 -24.65 40.02 16.65
CA PHE A 800 -25.55 38.98 17.17
C PHE A 800 -26.46 38.39 16.08
N LYS A 801 -26.93 39.22 15.14
CA LYS A 801 -27.74 38.76 14.01
C LYS A 801 -26.99 37.80 13.09
N LYS A 802 -25.65 37.92 13.04
CA LYS A 802 -24.79 37.21 12.09
C LYS A 802 -24.39 35.82 12.53
N GLU A 803 -23.98 35.61 13.78
CA GLU A 803 -23.30 34.35 14.16
C GLU A 803 -23.50 33.92 15.63
N LYS A 804 -24.20 32.80 15.84
CA LYS A 804 -24.46 32.25 17.18
C LYS A 804 -23.19 31.77 17.91
N LYS A 805 -22.13 31.43 17.18
CA LYS A 805 -20.87 30.94 17.77
C LYS A 805 -20.05 32.05 18.45
N LEU A 806 -20.24 33.30 18.05
CA LEU A 806 -19.56 34.46 18.65
C LEU A 806 -20.23 34.96 19.94
N LEU A 807 -21.30 34.30 20.40
CA LEU A 807 -22.07 34.71 21.59
C LEU A 807 -21.20 35.00 22.83
N PRO A 808 -20.22 34.14 23.20
CA PRO A 808 -19.41 34.36 24.40
C PRO A 808 -18.52 35.62 24.28
N ILE A 809 -17.86 35.81 23.14
CA ILE A 809 -16.99 36.97 22.88
C ILE A 809 -17.82 38.27 22.88
N VAL A 810 -18.98 38.24 22.22
CA VAL A 810 -19.90 39.37 22.15
C VAL A 810 -20.46 39.72 23.53
N ARG A 811 -20.73 38.73 24.39
CA ARG A 811 -21.13 38.95 25.79
C ARG A 811 -20.06 39.67 26.60
N VAL A 812 -18.79 39.27 26.46
CA VAL A 812 -17.69 39.95 27.15
C VAL A 812 -17.55 41.39 26.64
N SER A 813 -17.63 41.64 25.33
CA SER A 813 -17.64 43.00 24.77
C SER A 813 -18.84 43.84 25.22
N LEU A 814 -20.00 43.21 25.48
CA LEU A 814 -21.14 43.91 26.07
C LEU A 814 -20.87 44.30 27.53
N LYS A 815 -20.28 43.40 28.33
CA LYS A 815 -19.88 43.72 29.71
C LYS A 815 -18.88 44.88 29.75
N THR A 816 -17.86 44.88 28.88
CA THR A 816 -16.87 45.97 28.81
C THR A 816 -17.51 47.29 28.40
N LEU A 817 -18.41 47.28 27.42
CA LEU A 817 -19.16 48.46 26.99
C LEU A 817 -19.94 49.11 28.15
N TRP A 818 -20.74 48.32 28.87
CA TRP A 818 -21.54 48.84 29.98
C TRP A 818 -20.67 49.29 31.15
N ARG A 819 -19.65 48.51 31.51
CA ARG A 819 -18.70 48.89 32.58
C ARG A 819 -18.06 50.26 32.28
N ARG A 820 -17.55 50.45 31.07
CA ARG A 820 -16.93 51.72 30.65
C ARG A 820 -17.93 52.86 30.52
N ALA A 821 -19.16 52.60 30.10
CA ALA A 821 -20.20 53.63 30.07
C ALA A 821 -20.56 54.14 31.49
N TYR A 822 -20.58 53.25 32.48
CA TYR A 822 -20.77 53.63 33.89
C TYR A 822 -19.60 54.46 34.44
N THR A 823 -18.36 54.15 34.06
CA THR A 823 -17.17 54.86 34.55
C THR A 823 -16.89 56.16 33.80
N ALA A 824 -17.24 56.25 32.51
CA ALA A 824 -17.05 57.44 31.68
C ALA A 824 -17.96 58.62 32.08
N THR A 825 -19.05 58.36 32.81
CA THR A 825 -19.96 59.41 33.26
C THR A 825 -19.32 60.20 34.41
N ASN A 826 -19.25 61.53 34.28
CA ASN A 826 -18.71 62.40 35.34
C ASN A 826 -19.71 62.57 36.50
N TRP A 827 -19.82 61.55 37.35
CA TRP A 827 -20.78 61.52 38.46
C TRP A 827 -20.59 62.65 39.48
N ARG A 828 -19.38 63.23 39.59
CA ARG A 828 -19.13 64.37 40.48
C ARG A 828 -19.92 65.60 40.05
N GLU A 829 -19.93 65.88 38.75
CA GLU A 829 -20.70 67.00 38.17
C GLU A 829 -22.20 66.79 38.32
N VAL A 830 -22.69 65.56 38.15
CA VAL A 830 -24.10 65.20 38.37
C VAL A 830 -24.50 65.35 39.85
N ILE A 831 -23.63 64.96 40.78
CA ILE A 831 -23.88 65.09 42.23
C ILE A 831 -23.80 66.54 42.69
N GLU A 832 -22.87 67.34 42.15
CA GLU A 832 -22.78 68.77 42.42
C GLU A 832 -23.99 69.52 41.86
N ALA A 833 -24.43 69.18 40.65
CA ALA A 833 -25.68 69.68 40.07
C ALA A 833 -26.90 69.32 40.93
N ARG A 834 -26.93 68.14 41.56
CA ARG A 834 -27.99 67.77 42.54
C ARG A 834 -27.97 68.63 43.81
N ARG A 835 -26.83 69.22 44.18
CA ARG A 835 -26.70 70.06 45.39
C ARG A 835 -27.02 71.53 45.13
N VAL A 836 -26.81 72.04 43.91
CA VAL A 836 -26.82 73.49 43.62
C VAL A 836 -27.71 73.88 42.41
N GLY A 837 -28.02 72.95 41.50
CA GLY A 837 -28.72 73.21 40.23
C GLY A 837 -30.26 73.01 40.27
N SER A 838 -30.92 73.35 39.15
CA SER A 838 -32.35 73.07 38.92
C SER A 838 -32.59 71.66 38.40
N ASP A 839 -33.79 71.11 38.60
CA ASP A 839 -34.20 69.79 38.10
C ASP A 839 -34.02 69.65 36.57
N GLU A 840 -34.25 70.73 35.82
CA GLU A 840 -34.03 70.80 34.38
C GLU A 840 -32.55 70.66 34.00
N SER A 841 -31.64 71.24 34.79
CA SER A 841 -30.20 71.11 34.58
C SER A 841 -29.71 69.69 34.88
N ILE A 842 -30.28 69.03 35.88
CA ILE A 842 -29.97 67.63 36.21
C ILE A 842 -30.46 66.70 35.09
N ALA A 843 -31.69 66.90 34.61
CA ALA A 843 -32.23 66.14 33.49
C ALA A 843 -31.43 66.35 32.20
N ALA A 844 -30.96 67.57 31.91
CA ALA A 844 -30.09 67.86 30.77
C ALA A 844 -28.73 67.15 30.88
N LEU A 845 -28.12 67.15 32.08
CA LEU A 845 -26.88 66.43 32.33
C LEU A 845 -27.05 64.91 32.20
N LEU A 846 -28.14 64.34 32.73
CA LEU A 846 -28.45 62.92 32.63
C LEU A 846 -28.71 62.49 31.18
N ARG A 847 -29.45 63.30 30.39
CA ARG A 847 -29.65 63.07 28.95
C ARG A 847 -28.35 63.13 28.15
N GLY A 848 -27.38 63.91 28.62
CA GLY A 848 -26.05 64.01 28.03
C GLY A 848 -25.10 62.87 28.40
N THR A 849 -25.52 61.88 29.19
CA THR A 849 -24.64 60.76 29.58
C THR A 849 -24.63 59.65 28.54
N PRO A 850 -23.51 58.91 28.38
CA PRO A 850 -23.45 57.70 27.56
C PRO A 850 -24.50 56.66 27.97
N LEU A 851 -24.83 56.58 29.27
CA LEU A 851 -25.82 55.65 29.80
C LEU A 851 -27.22 55.93 29.27
N TYR A 852 -27.66 57.20 29.22
CA TYR A 852 -28.96 57.54 28.67
C TYR A 852 -29.07 57.14 27.18
N ALA A 853 -28.02 57.37 26.39
CA ALA A 853 -27.96 56.96 24.98
C ALA A 853 -28.03 55.42 24.81
N LEU A 854 -27.30 54.67 25.64
CA LEU A 854 -27.32 53.20 25.62
C LEU A 854 -28.68 52.63 26.03
N PHE A 855 -29.28 53.15 27.11
CA PHE A 855 -30.61 52.73 27.54
C PHE A 855 -31.70 53.05 26.53
N THR A 856 -31.60 54.17 25.81
CA THR A 856 -32.52 54.52 24.72
C THR A 856 -32.51 53.47 23.61
N ILE A 857 -31.31 53.06 23.17
CA ILE A 857 -31.16 52.03 22.12
C ILE A 857 -31.59 50.66 22.61
N ALA A 858 -31.22 50.30 23.85
CA ALA A 858 -31.64 49.04 24.46
C ALA A 858 -33.17 48.97 24.63
N HIS A 859 -33.82 50.07 25.03
CA HIS A 859 -35.28 50.15 25.20
C HIS A 859 -36.03 49.93 23.88
N VAL A 860 -35.56 50.54 22.78
CA VAL A 860 -36.12 50.31 21.44
C VAL A 860 -35.96 48.85 21.00
N ALA A 861 -34.80 48.24 21.31
CA ALA A 861 -34.52 46.85 20.94
C ALA A 861 -35.34 45.82 21.72
N ILE A 862 -35.71 46.11 22.97
CA ILE A 862 -36.55 45.25 23.83
C ILE A 862 -38.00 45.16 23.31
N ARG A 863 -38.51 46.21 22.65
CA ARG A 863 -39.86 46.21 22.06
C ARG A 863 -39.98 45.33 20.79
N GLN A 864 -38.86 44.83 20.24
CA GLN A 864 -38.88 43.94 19.09
C GLN A 864 -38.86 42.46 19.55
N PRO A 865 -39.89 41.65 19.20
CA PRO A 865 -40.09 40.30 19.74
C PRO A 865 -39.03 39.26 19.29
N ALA A 866 -38.05 39.63 18.47
CA ALA A 866 -37.04 38.73 17.91
C ALA A 866 -35.73 38.64 18.74
N ASN A 867 -35.57 39.43 19.81
CA ASN A 867 -34.30 39.53 20.55
C ASN A 867 -34.32 38.70 21.84
N TYR A 868 -33.70 37.51 21.82
CA TYR A 868 -33.44 36.68 23.01
C TYR A 868 -32.32 37.24 23.92
N PHE A 869 -31.82 38.45 23.68
CA PHE A 869 -30.67 39.02 24.37
C PHE A 869 -31.03 40.34 25.04
N GLN A 870 -30.89 40.38 26.37
CA GLN A 870 -31.06 41.59 27.16
C GLN A 870 -29.83 42.48 26.93
N LEU A 871 -29.96 43.48 26.06
CA LEU A 871 -28.88 44.41 25.70
C LEU A 871 -28.53 45.40 26.83
N ALA A 872 -29.42 45.53 27.83
CA ALA A 872 -29.19 46.33 29.03
C ALA A 872 -28.67 45.44 30.16
N LEU A 873 -27.49 45.77 30.69
CA LEU A 873 -26.87 45.06 31.81
C LEU A 873 -26.95 45.87 33.09
N ASP A 874 -27.26 45.20 34.18
CA ASP A 874 -27.17 45.79 35.52
C ASP A 874 -25.72 45.85 36.02
N PHE A 875 -25.49 46.61 37.09
CA PHE A 875 -24.17 46.80 37.71
C PHE A 875 -23.42 45.50 38.00
N ASN A 876 -24.11 44.48 38.50
CA ASN A 876 -23.49 43.20 38.84
C ASN A 876 -23.21 42.33 37.61
N GLU A 877 -23.91 42.56 36.50
CA GLU A 877 -23.83 41.77 35.28
C GLU A 877 -22.72 42.26 34.34
N CYS A 878 -22.32 43.53 34.45
CA CYS A 878 -21.24 44.13 33.66
C CYS A 878 -19.83 43.99 34.27
N LEU A 879 -19.71 43.41 35.47
CA LEU A 879 -18.41 43.14 36.09
C LEU A 879 -17.64 42.07 35.31
N TYR A 880 -16.33 42.30 35.15
CA TYR A 880 -15.43 41.29 34.60
C TYR A 880 -15.19 40.15 35.60
N ALA A 881 -15.34 38.92 35.15
CA ALA A 881 -15.14 37.70 35.92
C ALA A 881 -14.03 36.85 35.29
N PRO A 882 -12.84 36.72 35.92
CA PRO A 882 -11.69 36.05 35.29
C PRO A 882 -11.99 34.60 34.87
N ASP A 883 -12.60 33.79 35.74
CA ASP A 883 -12.82 32.36 35.45
C ASP A 883 -13.77 32.11 34.26
N GLU A 884 -14.70 33.03 33.99
CA GLU A 884 -15.70 32.92 32.91
C GLU A 884 -15.28 33.68 31.64
N ASP A 885 -14.70 34.86 31.80
CA ASP A 885 -14.45 35.78 30.69
C ASP A 885 -13.04 35.55 30.06
N ASP A 886 -12.09 34.94 30.76
CA ASP A 886 -10.71 34.77 30.28
C ASP A 886 -10.59 33.85 29.06
N GLN A 887 -11.40 32.80 28.98
CA GLN A 887 -11.45 31.93 27.80
C GLN A 887 -11.92 32.69 26.54
N CYS A 888 -12.77 33.70 26.72
CA CYS A 888 -13.27 34.53 25.63
C CYS A 888 -12.26 35.61 25.23
N LEU A 889 -11.48 36.13 26.18
CA LEU A 889 -10.39 37.09 25.92
C LEU A 889 -9.23 36.42 25.15
N LEU A 890 -8.91 35.17 25.46
CA LEU A 890 -7.94 34.35 24.72
C LEU A 890 -8.39 34.01 23.29
N ALA A 891 -9.71 33.98 23.05
CA ALA A 891 -10.29 33.68 21.74
C ALA A 891 -10.44 34.90 20.82
N ARG A 892 -10.13 36.11 21.31
CA ARG A 892 -10.11 37.32 20.49
C ARG A 892 -8.87 37.29 19.57
N PRO A 893 -8.95 37.81 18.33
CA PRO A 893 -7.88 37.78 17.34
C PRO A 893 -6.79 38.82 17.63
N PHE A 894 -6.32 38.86 18.87
CA PHE A 894 -5.18 39.64 19.29
C PHE A 894 -3.90 38.92 18.87
N GLY A 895 -2.84 39.65 18.54
CA GLY A 895 -1.50 39.06 18.40
C GLY A 895 -1.07 38.39 19.71
N GLU A 896 -0.10 37.47 19.65
CA GLU A 896 0.54 36.70 20.74
C GLU A 896 0.05 37.00 22.19
N VAL A 897 -1.20 36.62 22.51
CA VAL A 897 -1.95 37.01 23.73
C VAL A 897 -1.42 36.39 25.00
N ASP A 898 -0.68 35.29 24.89
CA ASP A 898 -0.26 34.51 26.06
C ASP A 898 0.69 35.27 26.99
N GLN A 899 1.35 36.35 26.52
CA GLN A 899 2.30 37.13 27.32
C GLN A 899 1.65 38.32 28.05
N ASP A 900 0.63 38.96 27.46
CA ASP A 900 0.05 40.22 27.96
C ASP A 900 -1.26 40.06 28.74
N LEU A 901 -1.88 38.86 28.72
CA LEU A 901 -3.14 38.59 29.42
C LEU A 901 -3.13 39.00 30.90
N PRO A 902 -2.09 38.71 31.72
CA PRO A 902 -2.08 39.10 33.13
C PRO A 902 -2.19 40.62 33.36
N ALA A 903 -1.61 41.42 32.46
CA ALA A 903 -1.65 42.87 32.52
C ALA A 903 -3.06 43.40 32.15
N ILE A 904 -3.68 42.82 31.12
CA ILE A 904 -5.07 43.13 30.74
C ILE A 904 -6.06 42.77 31.86
N ARG A 905 -5.87 41.63 32.55
CA ARG A 905 -6.70 41.25 33.71
C ARG A 905 -6.60 42.26 34.83
N HIS A 906 -5.42 42.82 35.04
CA HIS A 906 -5.19 43.82 36.09
C HIS A 906 -5.96 45.11 35.79
N ASP A 907 -5.92 45.59 34.55
CA ASP A 907 -6.66 46.78 34.13
C ASP A 907 -8.18 46.58 34.23
N TYR A 908 -8.72 45.44 33.80
CA TYR A 908 -10.16 45.14 33.96
C TYR A 908 -10.59 44.99 35.42
N ARG A 909 -9.72 44.51 36.31
CA ARG A 909 -10.00 44.51 37.76
C ARG A 909 -10.03 45.92 38.34
N ARG A 910 -9.14 46.81 37.88
CA ARG A 910 -9.15 48.23 38.25
C ARG A 910 -10.44 48.91 37.78
N GLU A 911 -10.91 48.63 36.57
CA GLU A 911 -12.24 49.10 36.10
C GLU A 911 -13.39 48.60 37.00
N ASN A 912 -13.36 47.32 37.43
CA ASN A 912 -14.35 46.77 38.36
C ASN A 912 -14.30 47.44 39.74
N GLU A 913 -13.11 47.70 40.29
CA GLU A 913 -12.93 48.38 41.58
C GLU A 913 -13.45 49.81 41.54
N LEU A 914 -13.18 50.53 40.45
CA LEU A 914 -13.67 51.89 40.25
C LEU A 914 -15.20 51.90 40.15
N LEU A 915 -15.81 50.97 39.42
CA LEU A 915 -17.27 50.85 39.35
C LEU A 915 -17.90 50.55 40.72
N LYS A 916 -17.31 49.64 41.51
CA LYS A 916 -17.78 49.33 42.87
C LYS A 916 -17.66 50.55 43.80
N HIS A 917 -16.54 51.27 43.74
CA HIS A 917 -16.35 52.48 44.52
C HIS A 917 -17.39 53.57 44.14
N LEU A 918 -17.65 53.77 42.85
CA LEU A 918 -18.70 54.69 42.40
C LEU A 918 -20.09 54.26 42.87
N GLN A 919 -20.38 52.95 42.91
CA GLN A 919 -21.66 52.45 43.43
C GLN A 919 -21.85 52.77 44.91
N GLU A 920 -20.82 52.60 45.73
CA GLU A 920 -20.86 52.89 47.17
C GLU A 920 -20.92 54.40 47.45
N THR A 921 -20.26 55.21 46.61
CA THR A 921 -20.11 56.65 46.83
C THR A 921 -21.23 57.49 46.22
N CYS A 922 -21.80 57.06 45.07
CA CYS A 922 -22.58 57.95 44.19
C CYS A 922 -24.08 57.63 44.08
N MET A 923 -24.68 56.80 44.94
CA MET A 923 -26.10 56.38 44.84
C MET A 923 -26.55 56.03 43.40
N LEU A 924 -25.66 55.39 42.62
CA LEU A 924 -25.83 55.13 41.19
C LEU A 924 -27.15 54.44 40.83
N LYS A 925 -27.67 53.60 41.73
CA LYS A 925 -28.96 52.90 41.55
C LYS A 925 -30.14 53.86 41.41
N GLU A 926 -30.14 54.96 42.14
CA GLU A 926 -31.20 55.98 42.04
C GLU A 926 -31.11 56.73 40.71
N PHE A 927 -29.90 57.09 40.28
CA PHE A 927 -29.68 57.77 39.01
C PHE A 927 -30.01 56.88 37.80
N VAL A 928 -29.70 55.59 37.85
CA VAL A 928 -30.09 54.65 36.77
C VAL A 928 -31.60 54.47 36.72
N ALA A 929 -32.28 54.35 37.87
CA ALA A 929 -33.74 54.27 37.91
C ALA A 929 -34.39 55.53 37.32
N GLU A 930 -33.81 56.70 37.60
CA GLU A 930 -34.27 57.98 37.06
C GLU A 930 -33.99 58.11 35.56
N ILE A 931 -32.82 57.68 35.07
CA ILE A 931 -32.52 57.61 33.63
C ILE A 931 -33.52 56.69 32.92
N LEU A 932 -33.81 55.51 33.48
CA LEU A 932 -34.78 54.58 32.91
C LEU A 932 -36.19 55.16 32.86
N ARG A 933 -36.60 55.91 33.89
CA ARG A 933 -37.86 56.66 33.91
C ARG A 933 -37.89 57.73 32.80
N MET A 934 -36.83 58.54 32.68
CA MET A 934 -36.71 59.56 31.65
C MET A 934 -36.72 58.98 30.24
N VAL A 935 -36.03 57.86 29.99
CA VAL A 935 -36.03 57.18 28.69
C VAL A 935 -37.42 56.66 28.34
N ALA A 936 -38.16 56.10 29.32
CA ALA A 936 -39.53 55.64 29.10
C ALA A 936 -40.47 56.83 28.76
N GLU A 937 -40.36 57.94 29.49
CA GLU A 937 -41.15 59.15 29.27
C GLU A 937 -40.82 59.82 27.93
N ASP A 938 -39.54 60.01 27.61
CA ASP A 938 -39.09 60.67 26.35
C ASP A 938 -39.41 59.83 25.11
N GLN A 939 -39.54 58.50 25.24
CA GLN A 939 -39.96 57.60 24.17
C GLN A 939 -41.49 57.51 24.04
N GLU A 940 -42.25 57.68 25.13
CA GLU A 940 -43.72 57.79 25.08
C GLU A 940 -44.20 59.11 24.47
N VAL A 941 -43.42 60.19 24.61
CA VAL A 941 -43.70 61.50 24.02
C VAL A 941 -43.34 61.58 22.52
N ASN A 942 -42.49 60.67 22.02
CA ASN A 942 -42.09 60.56 20.61
C ASN A 942 -42.94 59.58 19.77
N ILE A 943 -44.02 59.05 20.34
CA ILE A 943 -45.08 58.28 19.67
C ILE A 943 -46.28 59.21 19.48
#